data_AF-A0A661UDV6-F1
#
_entry.id   AF-A0A661UDV6-F1
#
_cell.length_a   1.000
_cell.length_b   1.000
_cell.length_c   1.000
_cell.angle_alpha   90.00
_cell.angle_beta   90.00
_cell.angle_gamma   90.00
#
_symmetry.space_group_name_H-M   'P 1'
#
loop_
_entity.id
_entity.type
_entity.pdbx_description
1 polymer ?
#
loop_
_entity_poly.entity_id
_entity_poly.type
_entity_poly.pdbx_seq_one_letter_code
_entity_poly.pdbx_strand_id
1 'polypeptide(L)'
;MTVARLEVACVGVLFVMMGLCAAAGTTRPVVQKGVVELSGHGQANNISVQRGSVSVTSSGKEEENRSRGVGLRDDLGLWQRPVLASPNGTFSLVDNPLDLSETCVEAIEFAPVWVRQDLQDAFRRLGDDADDYAELLLACPDSRFIDEIAFTIAHVAPRELHRLADAGDEDLLLVNAERIYSNAEHLHYVRLVEHDEGGGDFYTTVAYYVQDGGQRAEKELPMDYYYWYIVHPKVNAEYLKMDNLPSEQQATYGYFWREFLFSDPSEDKSYEEHYFQKEPNRIPDSDLVALAGYATGHLTSRSWDLLPIIYDENGGVVLSEIRYNSSEVIVTSIRLEQAYEDGASRLLENVVLYGDTAELMPAGSKVMIIKDRGSTAIEDILTEHGYSIRVVGSSRVGVLSLSGYFKVIVPSDQPKELYEALAANKAWITDWFKSAAPRGRVFEFHGACQPEDSWTSLAMLASLRCADLNEATIGPLAFGGYPRLEDVMSEPTVLWDRRDGSKGGELPFKDDENALIRLGKWVNKVIPALAKYANHRGVQPNQIAYEHNGNCGENQDLLCAAARACLIPVSCVDLLAEDHVWNEVYDEGWHFYETWRGGIMTTVGGKGTGVLDMDYGGHYPFSGVFRWRNDGLIEDITDRYSKTCELDARVVDSNGLPVDGALVEVWASNVLAGPYPDYMRSVWGYTDATGTVKMKLGNTRNLYARCETPLGNYPVGEDKIDEFAPYSRAGAVYSWDVSVPGTMPSLSTFAVPPPETDDGTHLSISFALPYQTLYCRNPMDYNVAAEKLRPGQIDFVICDAEDFQKLGRGETFGAFAQMWDATQGSLDFPVSTSSDYYLVFSNIDRLSLNQALYYSLDVVGGDGHIEDSISNLVRVPPGTYHAVRWSYHPAANRRPVIVEAGFLDTTVSESEGGLFKVIAYVVDPDGPNDVRSVQLFYNGQPTGLFLADDGTGGDSVANDSLFTLEMNIGPGMPAGQHRVSLVAVDADGLRSVEWPYVEVSAGRGAQRGILEDSSFDNERLVSIERTIREALLDSRSNSRSQGGRAPVIMAGGFGFTDISSSDGGELSVYAHVEGFGEKIEKVETYLEGGVPLGMFLHDDGVGGDAVAGDGQFTFQCALGGGLAPGRYLVELVGTTSAGVHSQVFPYVTVTP
;
A
#
# COMPACT_ATOMS: atom_id res chain seq x y z
N MET A 1 29.63 -30.08 45.79
CA MET A 1 31.09 -30.09 45.51
C MET A 1 31.50 -28.65 45.28
N THR A 2 31.76 -27.86 46.33
CA THR A 2 33.09 -27.61 46.95
C THR A 2 34.07 -27.01 45.93
N VAL A 3 34.26 -25.68 45.93
CA VAL A 3 35.48 -24.94 46.39
C VAL A 3 36.45 -24.68 45.22
N ALA A 4 37.16 -23.56 45.04
CA ALA A 4 37.16 -22.19 45.59
C ALA A 4 38.29 -21.38 44.89
N ARG A 5 38.11 -20.05 44.81
CA ARG A 5 39.02 -18.96 45.24
C ARG A 5 40.39 -18.68 44.57
N LEU A 6 40.62 -17.35 44.46
CA LEU A 6 41.87 -16.55 44.65
C LEU A 6 42.93 -16.61 43.53
N GLU A 7 43.74 -15.59 43.20
CA GLU A 7 43.96 -14.19 43.62
C GLU A 7 44.98 -13.55 42.63
N VAL A 8 44.84 -12.25 42.36
CA VAL A 8 45.86 -11.17 42.21
C VAL A 8 47.28 -11.50 41.69
N ALA A 9 47.76 -10.76 40.67
CA ALA A 9 48.92 -9.83 40.80
C ALA A 9 49.38 -9.17 39.47
N CYS A 10 49.85 -7.93 39.65
CA CYS A 10 50.26 -6.90 38.72
C CYS A 10 51.56 -7.14 37.90
N VAL A 11 51.91 -6.08 37.13
CA VAL A 11 53.20 -5.66 36.52
C VAL A 11 53.18 -5.85 34.99
N GLY A 12 53.41 -4.86 34.12
CA GLY A 12 53.79 -3.46 34.24
C GLY A 12 54.34 -2.94 32.89
N VAL A 13 53.93 -1.72 32.51
CA VAL A 13 54.64 -0.60 31.83
C VAL A 13 55.51 -0.83 30.55
N LEU A 14 55.40 0.18 29.67
CA LEU A 14 56.27 0.68 28.57
C LEU A 14 55.95 0.13 27.17
N PHE A 15 55.96 0.86 26.04
CA PHE A 15 56.10 2.26 25.55
C PHE A 15 56.66 2.11 24.11
N VAL A 16 56.40 3.09 23.22
CA VAL A 16 57.22 3.49 22.05
C VAL A 16 56.94 2.85 20.66
N MET A 17 56.33 3.71 19.83
CA MET A 17 56.68 4.15 18.46
C MET A 17 56.44 3.31 17.20
N MET A 18 55.80 4.04 16.26
CA MET A 18 56.16 4.28 14.86
C MET A 18 56.50 3.10 13.94
N GLY A 19 55.73 3.02 12.85
CA GLY A 19 56.31 3.33 11.55
C GLY A 19 56.21 2.23 10.48
N LEU A 20 55.64 2.66 9.34
CA LEU A 20 56.01 2.33 7.96
C LEU A 20 55.57 0.99 7.35
N CYS A 21 54.70 1.17 6.34
CA CYS A 21 54.80 0.68 4.96
C CYS A 21 54.68 -0.82 4.62
N ALA A 22 53.79 -1.02 3.64
CA ALA A 22 53.99 -1.75 2.38
C ALA A 22 53.44 -3.18 2.24
N ALA A 23 52.37 -3.24 1.44
CA ALA A 23 52.34 -3.84 0.10
C ALA A 23 51.95 -5.32 -0.10
N ALA A 24 51.34 -5.50 -1.29
CA ALA A 24 50.91 -6.70 -2.02
C ALA A 24 49.66 -7.39 -1.43
N GLY A 25 48.50 -7.39 -2.10
CA GLY A 25 48.22 -7.69 -3.51
C GLY A 25 47.49 -9.05 -3.53
N THR A 26 46.46 -9.37 -4.32
CA THR A 26 45.90 -8.97 -5.62
C THR A 26 44.60 -9.83 -5.75
N THR A 27 43.45 -9.45 -6.33
CA THR A 27 43.04 -9.26 -7.76
C THR A 27 41.49 -9.17 -7.72
N ARG A 28 40.78 -8.08 -8.08
CA ARG A 28 40.26 -7.62 -9.41
C ARG A 28 39.51 -8.68 -10.26
N PRO A 29 38.48 -8.32 -11.07
CA PRO A 29 38.23 -7.00 -11.67
C PRO A 29 36.78 -6.44 -11.68
N VAL A 30 36.72 -5.11 -11.82
CA VAL A 30 35.58 -4.30 -12.32
C VAL A 30 35.98 -3.75 -13.70
N VAL A 31 35.03 -3.71 -14.64
CA VAL A 31 35.10 -2.99 -15.93
C VAL A 31 33.88 -2.07 -15.96
N GLN A 32 34.02 -0.77 -15.67
CA GLN A 32 34.29 0.35 -16.60
C GLN A 32 33.02 0.88 -17.32
N LYS A 33 32.43 1.97 -16.81
CA LYS A 33 31.63 2.92 -17.61
C LYS A 33 32.42 4.23 -17.71
N GLY A 34 32.61 4.68 -18.95
CA GLY A 34 33.39 5.84 -19.30
C GLY A 34 32.62 7.16 -19.15
N VAL A 35 33.40 8.19 -18.87
CA VAL A 35 33.05 9.61 -18.91
C VAL A 35 33.05 10.10 -20.37
N VAL A 36 32.09 10.95 -20.73
CA VAL A 36 32.21 11.92 -21.84
C VAL A 36 31.83 13.31 -21.32
N GLU A 37 32.69 14.27 -21.63
CA GLU A 37 32.63 15.67 -21.22
C GLU A 37 31.60 16.53 -21.98
N LEU A 38 31.13 17.53 -21.23
CA LEU A 38 30.59 18.86 -21.55
C LEU A 38 30.62 19.40 -23.00
N SER A 39 29.47 19.91 -23.45
CA SER A 39 29.26 21.20 -24.15
C SER A 39 27.73 21.43 -24.26
N GLY A 40 27.11 22.60 -24.14
CA GLY A 40 27.53 23.98 -23.94
C GLY A 40 26.29 24.87 -23.68
N HIS A 41 26.57 26.16 -23.47
CA HIS A 41 25.70 27.32 -23.26
C HIS A 41 24.20 27.29 -23.61
N GLY A 42 23.39 27.98 -22.79
CA GLY A 42 22.16 28.59 -23.31
C GLY A 42 21.14 29.12 -22.29
N GLN A 43 21.41 30.30 -21.74
CA GLN A 43 20.42 31.35 -21.37
C GLN A 43 19.25 31.05 -20.43
N ALA A 44 19.33 31.72 -19.28
CA ALA A 44 18.21 32.15 -18.46
C ALA A 44 17.17 32.95 -19.27
N ASN A 45 15.89 32.67 -19.02
CA ASN A 45 14.82 33.63 -19.24
C ASN A 45 13.87 33.64 -18.02
N ASN A 46 13.86 34.80 -17.36
CA ASN A 46 12.85 35.21 -16.40
C ASN A 46 11.46 35.19 -17.04
N ILE A 47 10.49 34.53 -16.41
CA ILE A 47 9.07 34.84 -16.57
C ILE A 47 8.43 34.94 -15.19
N SER A 48 8.19 36.18 -14.78
CA SER A 48 7.26 36.56 -13.73
C SER A 48 5.82 36.33 -14.20
N VAL A 49 4.99 35.64 -13.41
CA VAL A 49 3.53 35.64 -13.60
C VAL A 49 2.84 36.10 -12.32
N GLN A 50 2.08 37.18 -12.49
CA GLN A 50 1.28 37.85 -11.48
C GLN A 50 0.07 37.00 -11.06
N ARG A 51 -0.23 37.00 -9.75
CA ARG A 51 -1.49 36.52 -9.19
C ARG A 51 -2.66 37.37 -9.71
N GLY A 52 -3.48 36.77 -10.57
CA GLY A 52 -4.78 37.30 -10.98
C GLY A 52 -5.90 36.47 -10.37
N SER A 53 -6.66 37.08 -9.47
CA SER A 53 -7.88 36.54 -8.86
C SER A 53 -8.97 36.31 -9.90
N VAL A 54 -9.49 35.09 -10.00
CA VAL A 54 -10.73 34.78 -10.72
C VAL A 54 -11.72 34.15 -9.75
N SER A 55 -12.80 34.87 -9.50
CA SER A 55 -13.98 34.42 -8.77
C SER A 55 -14.85 33.55 -9.67
N VAL A 56 -15.07 32.30 -9.30
CA VAL A 56 -16.11 31.44 -9.88
C VAL A 56 -17.18 31.20 -8.82
N THR A 57 -18.38 31.71 -9.10
CA THR A 57 -19.61 31.43 -8.35
C THR A 57 -20.24 30.16 -8.89
N SER A 58 -20.36 29.12 -8.07
CA SER A 58 -21.30 28.01 -8.28
C SER A 58 -22.23 27.88 -7.06
N SER A 59 -23.53 27.91 -7.36
CA SER A 59 -24.64 27.77 -6.43
C SER A 59 -25.31 26.42 -6.67
N GLY A 60 -25.44 25.57 -5.65
CA GLY A 60 -26.24 24.35 -5.77
C GLY A 60 -25.90 23.23 -4.78
N LYS A 61 -26.29 23.44 -3.52
CA LYS A 61 -26.48 22.51 -2.40
C LYS A 61 -26.34 20.99 -2.66
N GLU A 62 -25.38 20.38 -1.97
CA GLU A 62 -25.59 19.24 -1.06
C GLU A 62 -24.66 19.45 0.14
N GLU A 63 -25.23 19.40 1.35
CA GLU A 63 -24.67 19.92 2.60
C GLU A 63 -24.29 18.71 3.47
N GLU A 64 -23.01 18.37 3.50
CA GLU A 64 -22.47 17.38 4.44
C GLU A 64 -21.37 18.02 5.31
N ASN A 65 -21.47 17.75 6.61
CA ASN A 65 -20.80 18.43 7.70
C ASN A 65 -19.26 18.47 7.58
N ARG A 66 -18.71 19.62 7.20
CA ARG A 66 -17.36 20.01 7.65
C ARG A 66 -17.45 20.62 9.03
N SER A 67 -17.34 19.78 10.07
CA SER A 67 -16.96 20.25 11.39
C SER A 67 -15.57 20.90 11.28
N ARG A 68 -15.39 22.03 11.96
CA ARG A 68 -14.09 22.66 12.15
C ARG A 68 -13.22 21.72 12.97
N GLY A 69 -12.51 20.81 12.30
CA GLY A 69 -11.47 19.99 12.89
C GLY A 69 -10.30 20.87 13.29
N VAL A 70 -9.81 20.67 14.51
CA VAL A 70 -8.50 21.11 14.98
C VAL A 70 -7.45 20.70 13.95
N GLY A 71 -6.46 21.55 13.69
CA GLY A 71 -5.41 21.30 12.71
C GLY A 71 -4.65 20.01 13.04
N LEU A 72 -4.98 18.93 12.32
CA LEU A 72 -4.40 17.60 12.43
C LEU A 72 -3.35 17.32 11.34
N ARG A 73 -2.97 18.33 10.54
CA ARG A 73 -2.18 18.14 9.31
C ARG A 73 -0.66 18.23 9.48
N ASP A 74 -0.15 18.86 10.55
CA ASP A 74 1.27 19.22 10.61
C ASP A 74 2.13 18.30 11.48
N ASP A 75 1.53 17.38 12.27
CA ASP A 75 2.25 16.60 13.30
C ASP A 75 2.33 15.08 13.04
N LEU A 76 1.98 14.60 11.84
CA LEU A 76 1.97 13.16 11.49
C LEU A 76 3.38 12.54 11.30
N GLY A 77 4.45 13.29 11.59
CA GLY A 77 5.84 12.96 11.24
C GLY A 77 6.71 12.41 12.38
N LEU A 78 6.20 12.23 13.60
CA LEU A 78 7.02 11.74 14.73
C LEU A 78 6.44 10.43 15.29
N TRP A 79 7.00 9.32 14.81
CA TRP A 79 6.65 7.98 15.24
C TRP A 79 7.56 7.50 16.38
N GLN A 80 6.93 6.98 17.43
CA GLN A 80 7.51 6.25 18.57
C GLN A 80 8.81 6.83 19.18
N ARG A 81 8.66 7.59 20.28
CA ARG A 81 9.71 7.72 21.29
C ARG A 81 9.28 6.96 22.56
N PRO A 82 10.01 5.91 22.97
CA PRO A 82 9.58 5.03 24.07
C PRO A 82 9.62 5.69 25.45
N VAL A 83 10.35 6.79 25.61
CA VAL A 83 10.45 7.57 26.86
C VAL A 83 10.70 9.03 26.49
N LEU A 84 9.94 9.96 27.08
CA LEU A 84 10.27 11.38 27.16
C LEU A 84 10.49 11.71 28.64
N ALA A 85 11.68 12.22 28.95
CA ALA A 85 12.06 12.60 30.30
C ALA A 85 11.99 14.13 30.44
N SER A 86 11.23 14.62 31.41
CA SER A 86 11.19 16.03 31.79
C SER A 86 11.86 16.25 33.16
N PRO A 87 12.14 17.51 33.55
CA PRO A 87 12.69 17.85 34.87
C PRO A 87 11.79 17.44 36.04
N ASN A 88 10.46 17.43 35.87
CA ASN A 88 9.48 17.24 36.95
C ASN A 88 8.72 15.91 36.88
N GLY A 89 8.95 15.10 35.83
CA GLY A 89 8.32 13.79 35.67
C GLY A 89 8.59 13.15 34.31
N THR A 90 8.23 11.89 34.14
CA THR A 90 8.45 11.15 32.89
C THR A 90 7.17 10.46 32.44
N PHE A 91 6.85 10.55 31.14
CA PHE A 91 5.92 9.63 30.50
C PHE A 91 6.67 8.37 30.07
N SER A 92 6.13 7.21 30.41
CA SER A 92 6.61 5.92 29.92
C SER A 92 5.45 5.07 29.45
N LEU A 93 5.61 4.43 28.28
CA LEU A 93 4.65 3.44 27.80
C LEU A 93 4.73 2.19 28.67
N VAL A 94 3.58 1.75 29.17
CA VAL A 94 3.50 0.57 30.05
C VAL A 94 3.34 -0.70 29.23
N ASP A 95 2.58 -0.61 28.15
CA ASP A 95 2.38 -1.67 27.18
C ASP A 95 3.15 -1.26 25.93
N ASN A 96 4.18 -2.03 25.56
CA ASN A 96 4.75 -1.97 24.21
C ASN A 96 4.30 -3.23 23.45
N PRO A 97 3.15 -3.20 22.75
CA PRO A 97 2.71 -4.35 22.00
C PRO A 97 3.40 -4.35 20.61
N LEU A 98 4.49 -5.13 20.52
CA LEU A 98 5.12 -5.69 19.31
C LEU A 98 5.81 -4.68 18.38
N ASP A 99 7.14 -4.63 18.49
CA ASP A 99 8.04 -3.88 17.60
C ASP A 99 7.96 -4.46 16.19
N LEU A 100 7.44 -3.69 15.24
CA LEU A 100 7.72 -3.92 13.82
C LEU A 100 9.24 -3.86 13.63
N SER A 101 9.78 -4.63 12.68
CA SER A 101 11.20 -4.52 12.33
C SER A 101 11.54 -3.12 11.81
N GLU A 102 12.82 -2.76 11.85
CA GLU A 102 13.31 -1.51 11.22
C GLU A 102 12.94 -1.49 9.72
N THR A 103 13.03 -2.63 9.04
CA THR A 103 12.65 -2.78 7.63
C THR A 103 11.17 -2.47 7.39
N CYS A 104 10.27 -2.97 8.23
CA CYS A 104 8.85 -2.68 8.15
C CYS A 104 8.56 -1.19 8.39
N VAL A 105 9.27 -0.54 9.31
CA VAL A 105 9.13 0.90 9.57
C VAL A 105 9.60 1.71 8.37
N GLU A 106 10.76 1.39 7.80
CA GLU A 106 11.29 2.04 6.59
C GLU A 106 10.32 1.88 5.41
N ALA A 107 9.75 0.70 5.21
CA ALA A 107 8.76 0.44 4.17
C ALA A 107 7.47 1.26 4.36
N ILE A 108 7.00 1.44 5.60
CA ILE A 108 5.84 2.31 5.89
C ILE A 108 6.16 3.77 5.54
N GLU A 109 7.35 4.25 5.87
CA GLU A 109 7.78 5.63 5.55
C GLU A 109 8.00 5.85 4.05
N PHE A 110 8.37 4.80 3.32
CA PHE A 110 8.51 4.80 1.87
C PHE A 110 7.16 4.84 1.14
N ALA A 111 6.10 4.30 1.73
CA ALA A 111 4.76 4.28 1.16
C ALA A 111 4.05 5.65 1.21
N PRO A 112 3.05 5.89 0.33
CA PRO A 112 2.21 7.09 0.38
C PRO A 112 1.51 7.27 1.73
N VAL A 113 1.38 8.52 2.20
CA VAL A 113 0.80 8.84 3.51
C VAL A 113 -0.57 8.21 3.71
N TRP A 114 -1.42 8.22 2.68
CA TRP A 114 -2.79 7.69 2.74
C TRP A 114 -2.88 6.18 3.06
N VAL A 115 -1.87 5.37 2.73
CA VAL A 115 -1.89 3.90 2.93
C VAL A 115 -1.13 3.43 4.17
N ARG A 116 -0.25 4.27 4.74
CA ARG A 116 0.67 3.89 5.85
C ARG A 116 0.00 3.20 7.03
N GLN A 117 -1.18 3.69 7.43
CA GLN A 117 -1.91 3.13 8.57
C GLN A 117 -2.41 1.71 8.30
N ASP A 118 -2.89 1.45 7.08
CA ASP A 118 -3.39 0.14 6.70
C ASP A 118 -2.23 -0.84 6.45
N LEU A 119 -1.13 -0.35 5.87
CA LEU A 119 0.12 -1.11 5.72
C LEU A 119 0.72 -1.51 7.08
N GLN A 120 0.73 -0.60 8.05
CA GLN A 120 1.17 -0.90 9.41
C GLN A 120 0.28 -1.96 10.09
N ASP A 121 -1.03 -1.91 9.88
CA ASP A 121 -1.95 -2.95 10.37
C ASP A 121 -1.70 -4.30 9.71
N ALA A 122 -1.45 -4.30 8.39
CA ALA A 122 -1.13 -5.50 7.64
C ALA A 122 0.18 -6.17 8.12
N PHE A 123 1.29 -5.43 8.23
CA PHE A 123 2.56 -5.97 8.73
C PHE A 123 2.42 -6.61 10.11
N ARG A 124 1.65 -5.99 11.02
CA ARG A 124 1.39 -6.60 12.33
C ARG A 124 0.63 -7.93 12.25
N ARG A 125 -0.24 -8.09 11.25
CA ARG A 125 -1.04 -9.32 11.04
C ARG A 125 -0.25 -10.42 10.32
N LEU A 126 0.79 -10.05 9.57
CA LEU A 126 1.66 -10.96 8.84
C LEU A 126 2.73 -11.61 9.74
N GLY A 127 3.12 -10.97 10.84
CA GLY A 127 4.12 -11.54 11.74
C GLY A 127 5.46 -11.72 11.02
N ASP A 128 5.99 -12.95 11.00
CA ASP A 128 7.33 -13.24 10.45
C ASP A 128 7.44 -12.95 8.93
N ASP A 129 6.36 -13.07 8.17
CA ASP A 129 6.35 -12.81 6.71
C ASP A 129 6.34 -11.30 6.38
N ALA A 130 6.18 -10.42 7.37
CA ALA A 130 6.08 -8.98 7.13
C ALA A 130 7.34 -8.39 6.49
N ASP A 131 8.52 -8.92 6.85
CA ASP A 131 9.81 -8.45 6.35
C ASP A 131 9.98 -8.74 4.86
N ASP A 132 9.52 -9.89 4.36
CA ASP A 132 9.61 -10.24 2.93
C ASP A 132 8.82 -9.23 2.06
N TYR A 133 7.63 -8.83 2.53
CA TYR A 133 6.82 -7.82 1.85
C TYR A 133 7.36 -6.40 1.99
N ALA A 134 7.97 -6.07 3.14
CA ALA A 134 8.65 -4.80 3.35
C ALA A 134 9.86 -4.68 2.41
N GLU A 135 10.66 -5.74 2.28
CA GLU A 135 11.79 -5.82 1.35
C GLU A 135 11.33 -5.71 -0.11
N LEU A 136 10.24 -6.38 -0.50
CA LEU A 136 9.66 -6.25 -1.84
C LEU A 136 9.29 -4.80 -2.17
N LEU A 137 8.66 -4.09 -1.23
CA LEU A 137 8.27 -2.69 -1.41
C LEU A 137 9.49 -1.77 -1.53
N LEU A 138 10.51 -1.96 -0.68
CA LEU A 138 11.75 -1.17 -0.70
C LEU A 138 12.65 -1.46 -1.90
N ALA A 139 12.61 -2.70 -2.42
CA ALA A 139 13.36 -3.13 -3.59
C ALA A 139 12.65 -2.82 -4.92
N CYS A 140 11.50 -2.13 -4.88
CA CYS A 140 10.71 -1.81 -6.05
C CYS A 140 11.55 -1.09 -7.13
N PRO A 141 11.63 -1.63 -8.37
CA PRO A 141 12.53 -1.13 -9.40
C PRO A 141 12.08 0.19 -10.05
N ASP A 142 10.79 0.52 -9.93
CA ASP A 142 10.18 1.72 -10.51
C ASP A 142 9.29 2.38 -9.48
N SER A 143 9.57 3.65 -9.16
CA SER A 143 8.85 4.38 -8.12
C SER A 143 7.36 4.54 -8.40
N ARG A 144 6.93 4.37 -9.66
CA ARG A 144 5.52 4.42 -10.06
C ARG A 144 4.69 3.25 -9.56
N PHE A 145 5.31 2.16 -9.08
CA PHE A 145 4.58 0.97 -8.62
C PHE A 145 4.38 0.94 -7.09
N ILE A 146 4.98 1.90 -6.37
CA ILE A 146 5.07 1.87 -4.91
C ILE A 146 3.69 1.89 -4.28
N ASP A 147 2.81 2.75 -4.78
CA ASP A 147 1.44 2.92 -4.29
C ASP A 147 0.58 1.69 -4.56
N GLU A 148 0.65 1.05 -5.73
CA GLU A 148 -0.06 -0.22 -5.97
C GLU A 148 0.47 -1.36 -5.09
N ILE A 149 1.79 -1.52 -4.97
CA ILE A 149 2.38 -2.57 -4.14
C ILE A 149 2.00 -2.35 -2.67
N ALA A 150 2.17 -1.14 -2.14
CA ALA A 150 1.79 -0.81 -0.77
C ALA A 150 0.30 -1.03 -0.51
N PHE A 151 -0.58 -0.63 -1.45
CA PHE A 151 -2.02 -0.92 -1.37
C PHE A 151 -2.30 -2.42 -1.32
N THR A 152 -1.67 -3.22 -2.20
CA THR A 152 -1.92 -4.67 -2.21
C THR A 152 -1.46 -5.36 -0.94
N ILE A 153 -0.30 -5.00 -0.38
CA ILE A 153 0.16 -5.53 0.91
C ILE A 153 -0.82 -5.12 2.03
N ALA A 154 -1.30 -3.87 2.02
CA ALA A 154 -2.20 -3.36 3.03
C ALA A 154 -3.60 -4.00 3.01
N HIS A 155 -4.09 -4.40 1.83
CA HIS A 155 -5.50 -4.74 1.64
C HIS A 155 -5.78 -6.16 1.17
N VAL A 156 -4.79 -6.92 0.70
CA VAL A 156 -4.97 -8.37 0.48
C VAL A 156 -5.09 -9.07 1.83
N ALA A 157 -6.02 -10.01 1.94
CA ALA A 157 -6.23 -10.76 3.17
C ALA A 157 -4.92 -11.48 3.60
N PRO A 158 -4.51 -11.44 4.89
CA PRO A 158 -3.26 -12.05 5.33
C PRO A 158 -3.10 -13.52 4.96
N ARG A 159 -4.21 -14.27 4.92
CA ARG A 159 -4.22 -15.67 4.48
C ARG A 159 -3.70 -15.87 3.05
N GLU A 160 -4.00 -14.95 2.15
CA GLU A 160 -3.52 -15.00 0.76
C GLU A 160 -2.05 -14.58 0.68
N LEU A 161 -1.63 -13.59 1.48
CA LEU A 161 -0.22 -13.18 1.57
C LEU A 161 0.66 -14.28 2.18
N HIS A 162 0.23 -14.95 3.26
CA HIS A 162 0.92 -16.13 3.77
C HIS A 162 1.04 -17.24 2.72
N ARG A 163 0.00 -17.41 1.87
CA ARG A 163 0.04 -18.40 0.80
C ARG A 163 1.06 -18.06 -0.29
N LEU A 164 1.20 -16.78 -0.64
CA LEU A 164 2.23 -16.32 -1.58
C LEU A 164 3.63 -16.56 -1.00
N ALA A 165 3.85 -16.18 0.26
CA ALA A 165 5.13 -16.40 0.94
C ALA A 165 5.49 -17.89 1.03
N ASP A 166 4.54 -18.74 1.43
CA ASP A 166 4.70 -20.20 1.45
C ASP A 166 5.06 -20.79 0.07
N ALA A 167 4.63 -20.15 -1.01
CA ALA A 167 4.89 -20.57 -2.38
C ALA A 167 6.17 -19.97 -2.98
N GLY A 168 6.73 -18.91 -2.38
CA GLY A 168 7.79 -18.09 -2.97
C GLY A 168 7.32 -17.27 -4.18
N ASP A 169 6.05 -16.85 -4.16
CA ASP A 169 5.37 -16.11 -5.24
C ASP A 169 5.10 -14.62 -4.85
N GLU A 170 5.79 -14.06 -3.86
CA GLU A 170 5.60 -12.68 -3.36
C GLU A 170 5.77 -11.63 -4.47
N ASP A 171 6.68 -11.90 -5.41
CA ASP A 171 6.92 -11.10 -6.62
C ASP A 171 5.66 -10.90 -7.49
N LEU A 172 4.61 -11.70 -7.28
CA LEU A 172 3.32 -11.51 -7.95
C LEU A 172 2.76 -10.10 -7.74
N LEU A 173 2.97 -9.49 -6.57
CA LEU A 173 2.49 -8.13 -6.29
C LEU A 173 3.19 -7.09 -7.18
N LEU A 174 4.49 -7.27 -7.43
CA LEU A 174 5.25 -6.47 -8.39
C LEU A 174 4.78 -6.72 -9.83
N VAL A 175 4.63 -7.99 -10.23
CA VAL A 175 4.11 -8.37 -11.56
C VAL A 175 2.73 -7.75 -11.80
N ASN A 176 1.85 -7.74 -10.80
CA ASN A 176 0.53 -7.13 -10.90
C ASN A 176 0.63 -5.63 -11.21
N ALA A 177 1.49 -4.88 -10.51
CA ALA A 177 1.72 -3.46 -10.77
C ALA A 177 2.36 -3.24 -12.17
N GLU A 178 3.43 -3.96 -12.50
CA GLU A 178 4.09 -3.88 -13.82
C GLU A 178 3.13 -4.12 -14.99
N ARG A 179 2.21 -5.09 -14.84
CA ARG A 179 1.22 -5.43 -15.86
C ARG A 179 0.12 -4.39 -16.00
N ILE A 180 -0.18 -3.59 -14.97
CA ILE A 180 -1.08 -2.43 -15.11
C ILE A 180 -0.47 -1.41 -16.07
N TYR A 181 0.81 -1.05 -15.85
CA TYR A 181 1.50 -0.06 -16.66
C TYR A 181 1.77 -0.55 -18.09
N SER A 182 2.28 -1.77 -18.25
CA SER A 182 2.56 -2.32 -19.58
C SER A 182 1.29 -2.53 -20.40
N ASN A 183 0.20 -3.03 -19.81
CA ASN A 183 -1.07 -3.16 -20.55
C ASN A 183 -1.64 -1.79 -20.96
N ALA A 184 -1.49 -0.75 -20.12
CA ALA A 184 -1.97 0.60 -20.43
C ALA A 184 -1.40 1.15 -21.75
N GLU A 185 -0.17 0.77 -22.13
CA GLU A 185 0.49 1.25 -23.36
C GLU A 185 -0.25 0.81 -24.64
N HIS A 186 -1.04 -0.26 -24.56
CA HIS A 186 -1.77 -0.83 -25.69
C HIS A 186 -3.22 -0.33 -25.78
N LEU A 187 -3.76 0.31 -24.73
CA LEU A 187 -5.19 0.64 -24.65
C LEU A 187 -5.46 2.09 -25.07
N HIS A 188 -6.33 2.29 -26.06
CA HIS A 188 -6.59 3.63 -26.62
C HIS A 188 -7.78 4.38 -25.99
N TYR A 189 -8.55 3.72 -25.12
CA TYR A 189 -9.70 4.29 -24.42
C TYR A 189 -9.41 4.76 -22.98
N VAL A 190 -8.23 4.44 -22.44
CA VAL A 190 -7.83 4.72 -21.06
C VAL A 190 -6.37 5.20 -21.03
N ARG A 191 -6.00 5.99 -20.03
CA ARG A 191 -4.62 6.33 -19.69
C ARG A 191 -4.44 6.39 -18.18
N LEU A 192 -3.23 6.13 -17.70
CA LEU A 192 -2.85 6.35 -16.30
C LEU A 192 -2.70 7.86 -16.01
N VAL A 193 -2.97 8.24 -14.76
CA VAL A 193 -2.88 9.59 -14.23
C VAL A 193 -2.16 9.51 -12.89
N GLU A 194 -1.03 10.20 -12.80
CA GLU A 194 -0.21 10.31 -11.59
C GLU A 194 -0.58 11.59 -10.83
N HIS A 195 -0.80 11.48 -9.53
CA HIS A 195 -1.00 12.61 -8.62
C HIS A 195 0.07 12.63 -7.54
N ASP A 196 0.66 13.80 -7.31
CA ASP A 196 1.60 14.07 -6.21
C ASP A 196 1.10 15.31 -5.48
N GLU A 197 0.57 15.11 -4.26
CA GLU A 197 0.04 16.16 -3.39
C GLU A 197 1.15 16.84 -2.57
N GLY A 198 2.40 16.39 -2.70
CA GLY A 198 3.55 16.84 -1.93
C GLY A 198 3.64 16.18 -0.54
N GLY A 199 4.80 16.28 0.10
CA GLY A 199 5.01 15.72 1.44
C GLY A 199 5.04 14.19 1.51
N GLY A 200 5.26 13.52 0.37
CA GLY A 200 5.27 12.05 0.29
C GLY A 200 3.89 11.42 0.11
N ASP A 201 2.87 12.21 -0.24
CA ASP A 201 1.51 11.72 -0.51
C ASP A 201 1.23 11.74 -2.02
N PHE A 202 1.22 10.56 -2.64
CA PHE A 202 1.04 10.37 -4.08
C PHE A 202 0.16 9.16 -4.37
N TYR A 203 -0.49 9.16 -5.53
CA TYR A 203 -1.32 8.05 -5.97
C TYR A 203 -1.53 8.04 -7.48
N THR A 204 -1.83 6.86 -7.99
CA THR A 204 -2.21 6.61 -9.39
C THR A 204 -3.72 6.45 -9.52
N THR A 205 -4.25 6.86 -10.68
CA THR A 205 -5.59 6.48 -11.13
C THR A 205 -5.61 6.41 -12.67
N VAL A 206 -6.80 6.24 -13.25
CA VAL A 206 -7.02 6.17 -14.70
C VAL A 206 -8.03 7.22 -15.17
N ALA A 207 -7.82 7.73 -16.37
CA ALA A 207 -8.77 8.57 -17.09
C ALA A 207 -9.28 7.87 -18.35
N TYR A 208 -10.60 7.81 -18.50
CA TYR A 208 -11.29 7.18 -19.61
C TYR A 208 -11.83 8.17 -20.61
N TYR A 209 -11.85 7.76 -21.87
CA TYR A 209 -12.68 8.40 -22.88
C TYR A 209 -14.06 7.74 -22.90
N VAL A 210 -15.11 8.50 -22.59
CA VAL A 210 -16.51 8.05 -22.64
C VAL A 210 -17.28 8.83 -23.69
N GLN A 211 -18.36 8.25 -24.24
CA GLN A 211 -19.27 9.00 -25.09
C GLN A 211 -20.42 9.58 -24.26
N ASP A 212 -20.46 10.90 -24.13
CA ASP A 212 -21.51 11.64 -23.42
C ASP A 212 -22.28 12.54 -24.39
N GLY A 213 -23.58 12.32 -24.55
CA GLY A 213 -24.42 13.07 -25.50
C GLY A 213 -23.95 12.99 -26.97
N GLY A 214 -23.18 11.95 -27.32
CA GLY A 214 -22.57 11.79 -28.65
C GLY A 214 -21.22 12.49 -28.83
N GLN A 215 -20.71 13.19 -27.81
CA GLN A 215 -19.37 13.78 -27.78
C GLN A 215 -18.41 12.93 -26.95
N ARG A 216 -17.13 12.93 -27.32
CA ARG A 216 -16.08 12.28 -26.52
C ARG A 216 -15.74 13.18 -25.33
N ALA A 217 -15.88 12.66 -24.12
CA ALA A 217 -15.48 13.31 -22.88
C ALA A 217 -14.41 12.47 -22.19
N GLU A 218 -13.52 13.13 -21.46
CA GLU A 218 -12.54 12.47 -20.60
C GLU A 218 -13.03 12.51 -19.16
N LYS A 219 -12.93 11.38 -18.46
CA LYS A 219 -13.41 11.20 -17.09
C LYS A 219 -12.40 10.43 -16.27
N GLU A 220 -11.95 11.03 -15.18
CA GLU A 220 -11.03 10.40 -14.24
C GLU A 220 -11.80 9.51 -13.25
N LEU A 221 -11.26 8.33 -12.98
CA LEU A 221 -11.78 7.39 -12.00
C LEU A 221 -11.41 7.86 -10.58
N PRO A 222 -12.33 7.83 -9.60
CA PRO A 222 -11.94 8.09 -8.23
C PRO A 222 -10.93 7.05 -7.75
N MET A 223 -9.93 7.51 -7.00
CA MET A 223 -8.81 6.73 -6.48
C MET A 223 -9.23 5.38 -5.88
N ASP A 224 -10.20 5.36 -4.96
CA ASP A 224 -10.67 4.13 -4.33
C ASP A 224 -11.11 3.07 -5.34
N TYR A 225 -11.75 3.47 -6.44
CA TYR A 225 -12.22 2.51 -7.44
C TYR A 225 -11.08 1.97 -8.31
N TYR A 226 -10.03 2.75 -8.54
CA TYR A 226 -8.82 2.28 -9.21
C TYR A 226 -8.17 1.17 -8.37
N TYR A 227 -7.91 1.43 -7.09
CA TYR A 227 -7.22 0.44 -6.26
C TYR A 227 -8.07 -0.81 -6.00
N TRP A 228 -9.35 -0.67 -5.62
CA TRP A 228 -10.18 -1.83 -5.27
C TRP A 228 -10.64 -2.68 -6.47
N TYR A 229 -10.82 -2.08 -7.65
CA TYR A 229 -11.46 -2.76 -8.78
C TYR A 229 -10.64 -2.77 -10.06
N ILE A 230 -9.39 -2.32 -10.02
CA ILE A 230 -8.38 -2.51 -11.07
C ILE A 230 -7.09 -3.09 -10.48
N VAL A 231 -6.55 -2.48 -9.41
CA VAL A 231 -5.26 -2.89 -8.82
C VAL A 231 -5.38 -4.19 -8.04
N HIS A 232 -6.42 -4.36 -7.23
CA HIS A 232 -6.57 -5.52 -6.35
C HIS A 232 -6.43 -6.84 -7.13
N PRO A 233 -5.45 -7.71 -6.77
CA PRO A 233 -5.03 -8.82 -7.62
C PRO A 233 -5.94 -10.05 -7.50
N LYS A 234 -6.80 -10.07 -6.48
CA LYS A 234 -7.85 -11.08 -6.30
C LYS A 234 -9.16 -10.63 -6.96
N VAL A 235 -9.81 -11.53 -7.67
CA VAL A 235 -11.03 -11.38 -8.45
C VAL A 235 -12.23 -11.93 -7.69
N ASN A 236 -12.15 -13.16 -7.18
CA ASN A 236 -13.23 -13.85 -6.46
C ASN A 236 -12.68 -15.04 -5.64
N ALA A 237 -12.95 -16.29 -6.07
CA ALA A 237 -12.64 -17.51 -5.32
C ALA A 237 -11.27 -18.12 -5.65
N GLU A 238 -10.55 -17.58 -6.61
CA GLU A 238 -9.23 -18.05 -7.02
C GLU A 238 -8.18 -17.79 -5.94
N TYR A 239 -7.19 -18.67 -5.80
CA TYR A 239 -6.05 -18.41 -4.93
C TYR A 239 -5.12 -17.39 -5.58
N LEU A 240 -4.60 -16.45 -4.79
CA LEU A 240 -3.56 -15.56 -5.28
C LEU A 240 -2.26 -16.36 -5.46
N LYS A 241 -1.85 -16.62 -6.71
CA LYS A 241 -0.62 -17.37 -7.06
C LYS A 241 -0.24 -17.21 -8.55
N MET A 242 0.99 -17.59 -8.90
CA MET A 242 1.48 -17.67 -10.28
C MET A 242 2.35 -18.90 -10.56
N ASP A 243 2.27 -19.92 -9.71
CA ASP A 243 3.00 -21.19 -9.88
C ASP A 243 2.62 -22.00 -11.14
N ASN A 244 3.50 -22.91 -11.56
CA ASN A 244 3.22 -23.90 -12.61
C ASN A 244 2.73 -25.25 -12.03
N LEU A 245 2.08 -25.24 -10.86
CA LEU A 245 1.56 -26.46 -10.27
C LEU A 245 0.25 -26.87 -10.98
N PRO A 246 0.12 -28.15 -11.37
CA PRO A 246 -1.10 -28.63 -11.98
C PRO A 246 -2.26 -28.58 -10.98
N SER A 247 -3.43 -28.20 -11.46
CA SER A 247 -4.66 -28.20 -10.68
C SER A 247 -5.86 -28.41 -11.59
N GLU A 248 -6.91 -29.04 -11.06
CA GLU A 248 -8.19 -29.19 -11.75
C GLU A 248 -9.07 -27.94 -11.65
N GLN A 249 -8.75 -26.98 -10.77
CA GLN A 249 -9.52 -25.75 -10.59
C GLN A 249 -8.68 -24.48 -10.50
N GLN A 250 -7.42 -24.62 -10.07
CA GLN A 250 -6.56 -23.50 -9.69
C GLN A 250 -5.27 -23.44 -10.52
N ALA A 251 -5.28 -23.83 -11.80
CA ALA A 251 -4.05 -23.81 -12.61
C ALA A 251 -3.76 -22.39 -13.13
N THR A 252 -2.49 -21.94 -13.01
CA THR A 252 -2.04 -20.65 -13.57
C THR A 252 -0.99 -20.80 -14.67
N TYR A 253 -0.45 -22.02 -14.84
CA TYR A 253 0.55 -22.36 -15.86
C TYR A 253 1.84 -21.55 -15.76
N GLY A 254 2.19 -21.06 -14.56
CA GLY A 254 3.40 -20.27 -14.34
C GLY A 254 3.23 -18.77 -14.55
N TYR A 255 2.00 -18.28 -14.71
CA TYR A 255 1.73 -16.87 -15.03
C TYR A 255 0.59 -16.30 -14.19
N PHE A 256 0.75 -15.06 -13.73
CA PHE A 256 -0.37 -14.33 -13.14
C PHE A 256 -1.45 -14.05 -14.19
N TRP A 257 -2.73 -14.10 -13.79
CA TRP A 257 -3.86 -13.99 -14.73
C TRP A 257 -3.84 -12.72 -15.57
N ARG A 258 -3.33 -11.60 -15.03
CA ARG A 258 -3.29 -10.32 -15.76
C ARG A 258 -2.39 -10.40 -16.99
N GLU A 259 -1.26 -11.09 -16.87
CA GLU A 259 -0.33 -11.33 -17.97
C GLU A 259 -0.85 -12.41 -18.90
N PHE A 260 -1.32 -13.53 -18.32
CA PHE A 260 -1.77 -14.69 -19.07
C PHE A 260 -2.92 -14.32 -20.01
N LEU A 261 -3.95 -13.66 -19.49
CA LEU A 261 -5.10 -13.28 -20.29
C LEU A 261 -4.75 -12.22 -21.33
N PHE A 262 -3.93 -11.22 -20.99
CA PHE A 262 -3.67 -10.11 -21.90
C PHE A 262 -2.80 -10.53 -23.09
N SER A 263 -1.65 -11.17 -22.81
CA SER A 263 -0.59 -11.41 -23.79
C SER A 263 -0.45 -12.86 -24.27
N ASP A 264 -1.13 -13.82 -23.60
CA ASP A 264 -1.02 -15.27 -23.82
C ASP A 264 0.45 -15.77 -23.92
N PRO A 265 1.27 -15.58 -22.87
CA PRO A 265 2.72 -15.78 -22.93
C PRO A 265 3.15 -17.26 -22.99
N SER A 266 2.23 -18.20 -22.77
CA SER A 266 2.56 -19.62 -22.65
C SER A 266 2.58 -20.31 -24.02
N GLU A 267 3.76 -20.84 -24.41
CA GLU A 267 3.91 -21.62 -25.65
C GLU A 267 3.23 -23.01 -25.59
N ASP A 268 2.97 -23.56 -24.39
CA ASP A 268 2.43 -24.91 -24.18
C ASP A 268 1.00 -24.94 -23.62
N LYS A 269 0.54 -23.81 -23.07
CA LYS A 269 -0.79 -23.58 -22.49
C LYS A 269 -1.44 -22.32 -23.04
N SER A 270 -1.24 -22.06 -24.34
CA SER A 270 -1.93 -20.98 -25.04
C SER A 270 -3.44 -21.22 -25.08
N TYR A 271 -4.21 -20.18 -24.73
CA TYR A 271 -5.66 -20.19 -24.90
C TYR A 271 -6.07 -19.80 -26.33
N GLU A 272 -5.17 -19.28 -27.16
CA GLU A 272 -5.49 -19.03 -28.57
C GLU A 272 -5.68 -20.33 -29.38
N GLU A 273 -5.00 -21.41 -28.97
CA GLU A 273 -5.01 -22.70 -29.68
C GLU A 273 -6.40 -23.36 -29.70
N HIS A 274 -6.95 -23.54 -30.90
CA HIS A 274 -8.21 -24.23 -31.09
C HIS A 274 -8.12 -25.75 -30.81
N TYR A 275 -9.19 -26.36 -30.30
CA TYR A 275 -9.18 -27.80 -29.94
C TYR A 275 -8.89 -28.74 -31.11
N PHE A 276 -9.23 -28.36 -32.35
CA PHE A 276 -8.84 -29.13 -33.56
C PHE A 276 -7.33 -29.22 -33.80
N GLN A 277 -6.52 -28.37 -33.19
CA GLN A 277 -5.06 -28.48 -33.25
C GLN A 277 -4.53 -29.54 -32.29
N LYS A 278 -5.27 -29.86 -31.22
CA LYS A 278 -4.82 -30.68 -30.09
C LYS A 278 -5.38 -32.10 -30.12
N GLU A 279 -6.65 -32.24 -30.46
CA GLU A 279 -7.40 -33.46 -30.18
C GLU A 279 -8.28 -33.90 -31.36
N PRO A 280 -8.53 -35.21 -31.51
CA PRO A 280 -7.86 -36.32 -30.83
C PRO A 280 -6.41 -36.52 -31.30
N ASN A 281 -5.97 -35.85 -32.36
CA ASN A 281 -4.59 -35.90 -32.84
C ASN A 281 -3.95 -34.50 -32.79
N ARG A 282 -2.73 -34.39 -32.25
CA ARG A 282 -1.96 -33.15 -32.35
C ARG A 282 -1.59 -32.90 -33.82
N ILE A 283 -1.94 -31.72 -34.33
CA ILE A 283 -1.63 -31.30 -35.71
C ILE A 283 -0.42 -30.35 -35.66
N PRO A 284 0.76 -30.77 -36.12
CA PRO A 284 1.95 -29.92 -36.14
C PRO A 284 1.94 -28.94 -37.32
N ASP A 285 2.73 -27.87 -37.24
CA ASP A 285 2.88 -26.89 -38.34
C ASP A 285 3.33 -27.52 -39.66
N SER A 286 4.03 -28.66 -39.62
CA SER A 286 4.39 -29.40 -40.84
C SER A 286 3.19 -29.92 -41.62
N ASP A 287 2.07 -30.21 -40.94
CA ASP A 287 0.82 -30.60 -41.59
C ASP A 287 0.21 -29.41 -42.32
N LEU A 288 0.30 -28.18 -41.78
CA LEU A 288 -0.20 -26.97 -42.43
C LEU A 288 0.50 -26.70 -43.77
N VAL A 289 1.82 -26.96 -43.84
CA VAL A 289 2.59 -26.87 -45.09
C VAL A 289 2.06 -27.84 -46.14
N ALA A 290 1.70 -29.06 -45.74
CA ALA A 290 1.12 -30.04 -46.64
C ALA A 290 -0.33 -29.68 -47.04
N LEU A 291 -1.15 -29.24 -46.08
CA LEU A 291 -2.55 -28.86 -46.26
C LEU A 291 -2.75 -27.67 -47.20
N ALA A 292 -1.76 -26.79 -47.34
CA ALA A 292 -1.80 -25.67 -48.28
C ALA A 292 -2.08 -26.13 -49.73
N GLY A 293 -1.54 -27.29 -50.14
CA GLY A 293 -1.78 -27.87 -51.47
C GLY A 293 -3.18 -28.46 -51.68
N TYR A 294 -3.98 -28.59 -50.60
CA TYR A 294 -5.35 -29.12 -50.63
C TYR A 294 -6.41 -28.04 -50.43
N ALA A 295 -6.01 -26.83 -50.07
CA ALA A 295 -6.90 -25.69 -49.92
C ALA A 295 -7.31 -25.16 -51.30
N THR A 296 -8.62 -25.10 -51.53
CA THR A 296 -9.14 -24.69 -52.83
C THR A 296 -9.59 -23.24 -52.85
N GLY A 297 -9.93 -22.61 -51.71
CA GLY A 297 -10.44 -21.23 -51.74
C GLY A 297 -10.63 -20.53 -50.40
N HIS A 298 -10.99 -19.25 -50.39
CA HIS A 298 -11.25 -18.51 -49.15
C HIS A 298 -12.73 -18.43 -48.78
N LEU A 299 -13.03 -18.73 -47.52
CA LEU A 299 -14.36 -18.67 -46.93
C LEU A 299 -14.68 -17.25 -46.47
N THR A 300 -15.92 -16.82 -46.73
CA THR A 300 -16.42 -15.52 -46.25
C THR A 300 -17.87 -15.65 -45.80
N SER A 301 -18.28 -14.83 -44.83
CA SER A 301 -19.67 -14.66 -44.43
C SER A 301 -20.00 -13.18 -44.32
N ARG A 302 -21.22 -12.80 -44.73
CA ARG A 302 -21.71 -11.42 -44.61
C ARG A 302 -22.59 -11.20 -43.37
N SER A 303 -22.92 -12.27 -42.65
CA SER A 303 -23.97 -12.22 -41.62
C SER A 303 -23.57 -12.87 -40.30
N TRP A 304 -22.44 -13.57 -40.26
CA TRP A 304 -21.97 -14.34 -39.11
C TRP A 304 -20.46 -14.20 -39.01
N ASP A 305 -19.95 -14.20 -37.79
CA ASP A 305 -18.51 -14.26 -37.57
C ASP A 305 -17.97 -15.64 -37.91
N LEU A 306 -16.81 -15.67 -38.56
CA LEU A 306 -16.06 -16.88 -38.85
C LEU A 306 -14.98 -16.95 -37.78
N LEU A 307 -15.02 -17.94 -36.87
CA LEU A 307 -13.88 -18.22 -36.01
C LEU A 307 -12.82 -18.89 -36.90
N PRO A 308 -11.72 -18.22 -37.27
CA PRO A 308 -10.78 -18.75 -38.24
C PRO A 308 -9.88 -19.77 -37.55
N ILE A 309 -9.99 -21.05 -37.94
CA ILE A 309 -9.18 -22.13 -37.37
C ILE A 309 -7.91 -22.32 -38.21
N ILE A 310 -8.04 -22.21 -39.53
CA ILE A 310 -6.89 -22.15 -40.45
C ILE A 310 -7.14 -21.04 -41.46
N TYR A 311 -6.14 -20.19 -41.64
CA TYR A 311 -6.12 -19.10 -42.60
C TYR A 311 -4.77 -19.05 -43.31
N ASP A 312 -4.68 -18.34 -44.44
CA ASP A 312 -3.41 -18.12 -45.14
C ASP A 312 -2.68 -16.86 -44.66
N GLU A 313 -1.43 -16.67 -45.07
CA GLU A 313 -0.62 -15.49 -44.70
C GLU A 313 -1.27 -14.12 -45.00
N ASN A 314 -2.33 -14.05 -45.81
CA ASN A 314 -3.06 -12.83 -46.14
C ASN A 314 -4.38 -12.67 -45.38
N GLY A 315 -4.66 -13.55 -44.39
CA GLY A 315 -5.90 -13.56 -43.61
C GLY A 315 -7.06 -14.27 -44.30
N GLY A 316 -6.82 -14.97 -45.41
CA GLY A 316 -7.83 -15.71 -46.14
C GLY A 316 -8.20 -17.01 -45.41
N VAL A 317 -9.42 -17.08 -44.87
CA VAL A 317 -9.90 -18.22 -44.06
C VAL A 317 -10.15 -19.45 -44.94
N VAL A 318 -9.62 -20.62 -44.55
CA VAL A 318 -9.80 -21.89 -45.28
C VAL A 318 -10.46 -23.00 -44.44
N LEU A 319 -10.41 -22.91 -43.11
CA LEU A 319 -11.19 -23.73 -42.17
C LEU A 319 -11.73 -22.83 -41.07
N SER A 320 -13.02 -22.95 -40.75
CA SER A 320 -13.66 -22.12 -39.75
C SER A 320 -14.86 -22.79 -39.09
N GLU A 321 -15.15 -22.33 -37.87
CA GLU A 321 -16.40 -22.61 -37.16
C GLU A 321 -17.30 -21.38 -37.16
N ILE A 322 -18.61 -21.61 -37.30
CA ILE A 322 -19.66 -20.60 -37.07
C ILE A 322 -20.62 -21.13 -36.01
N ARG A 323 -20.79 -20.35 -34.94
CA ARG A 323 -21.79 -20.62 -33.92
C ARG A 323 -23.17 -20.12 -34.37
N TYR A 324 -24.16 -21.00 -34.33
CA TYR A 324 -25.55 -20.72 -34.69
C TYR A 324 -26.48 -21.08 -33.52
N ASN A 325 -26.73 -20.12 -32.63
CA ASN A 325 -27.38 -20.36 -31.33
C ASN A 325 -26.64 -21.44 -30.52
N SER A 326 -27.32 -22.52 -30.14
CA SER A 326 -26.74 -23.70 -29.48
C SER A 326 -26.33 -24.78 -30.48
N SER A 327 -25.93 -24.44 -31.71
CA SER A 327 -25.55 -25.40 -32.76
C SER A 327 -24.38 -24.85 -33.54
N GLU A 328 -23.68 -25.72 -34.25
CA GLU A 328 -22.37 -25.42 -34.83
C GLU A 328 -22.36 -25.71 -36.33
N VAL A 329 -21.69 -24.84 -37.08
CA VAL A 329 -21.39 -25.06 -38.49
C VAL A 329 -19.88 -25.08 -38.67
N ILE A 330 -19.34 -26.23 -39.05
CA ILE A 330 -17.93 -26.37 -39.42
C ILE A 330 -17.84 -26.29 -40.93
N VAL A 331 -16.96 -25.44 -41.45
CA VAL A 331 -16.78 -25.26 -42.89
C VAL A 331 -15.30 -25.27 -43.24
N THR A 332 -14.96 -26.00 -44.31
CA THR A 332 -13.62 -25.98 -44.89
C THR A 332 -13.65 -25.88 -46.40
N SER A 333 -12.65 -25.22 -46.97
CA SER A 333 -12.32 -25.23 -48.39
C SER A 333 -11.10 -26.12 -48.68
N ILE A 334 -10.62 -26.88 -47.68
CA ILE A 334 -9.55 -27.86 -47.82
C ILE A 334 -10.16 -29.22 -48.19
N ARG A 335 -9.55 -29.92 -49.17
CA ARG A 335 -9.89 -31.32 -49.50
C ARG A 335 -9.38 -32.27 -48.39
N LEU A 336 -9.98 -32.20 -47.20
CA LEU A 336 -9.54 -32.94 -46.01
C LEU A 336 -9.50 -34.46 -46.23
N GLU A 337 -10.46 -35.00 -47.00
CA GLU A 337 -10.53 -36.42 -47.34
C GLU A 337 -9.33 -36.87 -48.17
N GLN A 338 -8.97 -36.09 -49.20
CA GLN A 338 -7.81 -36.41 -50.04
C GLN A 338 -6.51 -36.25 -49.25
N ALA A 339 -6.39 -35.19 -48.44
CA ALA A 339 -5.22 -34.97 -47.59
C ALA A 339 -5.02 -36.12 -46.59
N TYR A 340 -6.11 -36.68 -46.06
CA TYR A 340 -6.06 -37.84 -45.17
C TYR A 340 -5.61 -39.11 -45.91
N GLU A 341 -6.19 -39.41 -47.07
CA GLU A 341 -5.84 -40.58 -47.88
C GLU A 341 -4.39 -40.55 -48.38
N ASP A 342 -3.87 -39.34 -48.69
CA ASP A 342 -2.48 -39.13 -49.09
C ASP A 342 -1.50 -39.17 -47.91
N GLY A 343 -2.00 -39.22 -46.66
CA GLY A 343 -1.20 -39.20 -45.44
C GLY A 343 -0.58 -37.82 -45.13
N ALA A 344 -1.14 -36.75 -45.68
CA ALA A 344 -0.65 -35.37 -45.49
C ALA A 344 -1.02 -34.78 -44.12
N SER A 345 -2.18 -35.15 -43.56
CA SER A 345 -2.58 -34.73 -42.20
C SER A 345 -3.67 -35.63 -41.62
N ARG A 346 -3.75 -35.69 -40.28
CA ARG A 346 -4.84 -36.33 -39.54
C ARG A 346 -5.96 -35.37 -39.14
N LEU A 347 -5.93 -34.12 -39.61
CA LEU A 347 -6.95 -33.10 -39.30
C LEU A 347 -8.38 -33.54 -39.64
N LEU A 348 -8.58 -34.39 -40.66
CA LEU A 348 -9.90 -34.95 -40.97
C LEU A 348 -10.50 -35.72 -39.79
N GLU A 349 -9.70 -36.52 -39.07
CA GLU A 349 -10.19 -37.25 -37.89
C GLU A 349 -10.63 -36.26 -36.80
N ASN A 350 -9.87 -35.18 -36.59
CA ASN A 350 -10.22 -34.15 -35.63
C ASN A 350 -11.53 -33.47 -35.98
N VAL A 351 -11.70 -33.04 -37.23
CA VAL A 351 -12.93 -32.36 -37.66
C VAL A 351 -14.15 -33.29 -37.57
N VAL A 352 -14.03 -34.53 -38.07
CA VAL A 352 -15.15 -35.46 -38.21
C VAL A 352 -15.64 -36.01 -36.87
N LEU A 353 -14.73 -36.34 -35.96
CA LEU A 353 -15.05 -36.97 -34.68
C LEU A 353 -15.63 -36.00 -33.65
N TYR A 354 -15.36 -34.71 -33.80
CA TYR A 354 -15.87 -33.69 -32.88
C TYR A 354 -17.37 -33.44 -33.04
N GLY A 355 -18.00 -33.21 -31.89
CA GLY A 355 -19.40 -32.90 -31.71
C GLY A 355 -19.62 -31.42 -31.42
N ASP A 356 -20.42 -31.11 -30.40
CA ASP A 356 -20.76 -29.74 -30.01
C ASP A 356 -19.62 -29.14 -29.17
N THR A 357 -19.07 -28.01 -29.65
CA THR A 357 -18.10 -27.12 -28.98
C THR A 357 -17.07 -27.83 -28.08
N ALA A 358 -15.92 -28.18 -28.65
CA ALA A 358 -14.75 -28.74 -27.93
C ALA A 358 -14.96 -30.10 -27.23
N GLU A 359 -15.91 -30.93 -27.66
CA GLU A 359 -16.05 -32.34 -27.26
C GLU A 359 -16.12 -33.31 -28.44
N LEU A 360 -15.62 -34.53 -28.26
CA LEU A 360 -15.89 -35.63 -29.19
C LEU A 360 -17.40 -35.96 -29.20
N MET A 361 -17.92 -36.36 -30.36
CA MET A 361 -19.32 -36.78 -30.44
C MET A 361 -19.64 -37.90 -29.43
N PRO A 362 -20.80 -37.85 -28.74
CA PRO A 362 -21.18 -38.89 -27.79
C PRO A 362 -21.20 -40.27 -28.44
N ALA A 363 -20.68 -41.29 -27.74
CA ALA A 363 -20.61 -42.65 -28.26
C ALA A 363 -21.98 -43.15 -28.78
N GLY A 364 -22.00 -43.78 -29.95
CA GLY A 364 -23.23 -44.27 -30.59
C GLY A 364 -24.10 -43.19 -31.23
N SER A 365 -23.63 -41.94 -31.32
CA SER A 365 -24.30 -40.86 -32.05
C SER A 365 -24.59 -41.26 -33.51
N LYS A 366 -25.73 -40.76 -34.02
CA LYS A 366 -26.14 -40.96 -35.41
C LYS A 366 -25.62 -39.83 -36.28
N VAL A 367 -24.85 -40.16 -37.30
CA VAL A 367 -24.29 -39.23 -38.27
C VAL A 367 -24.91 -39.46 -39.64
N MET A 368 -25.35 -38.38 -40.28
CA MET A 368 -25.79 -38.44 -41.67
C MET A 368 -24.69 -37.88 -42.58
N ILE A 369 -24.40 -38.58 -43.67
CA ILE A 369 -23.46 -38.13 -44.69
C ILE A 369 -24.24 -37.88 -45.97
N ILE A 370 -24.22 -36.66 -46.49
CA ILE A 370 -24.87 -36.29 -47.75
C ILE A 370 -23.82 -36.27 -48.85
N LYS A 371 -23.84 -37.28 -49.70
CA LYS A 371 -22.77 -37.56 -50.66
C LYS A 371 -23.34 -38.19 -51.94
N ASP A 372 -23.01 -37.59 -53.07
CA ASP A 372 -23.33 -38.11 -54.41
C ASP A 372 -22.10 -38.74 -55.10
N ARG A 373 -20.89 -38.36 -54.70
CA ARG A 373 -19.61 -38.97 -55.12
C ARG A 373 -18.50 -38.68 -54.08
N GLY A 374 -17.31 -39.25 -54.24
CA GLY A 374 -16.12 -38.92 -53.42
C GLY A 374 -15.64 -40.04 -52.47
N SER A 375 -14.62 -39.73 -51.67
CA SER A 375 -13.88 -40.60 -50.75
C SER A 375 -14.76 -41.25 -49.66
N THR A 376 -14.42 -42.48 -49.23
CA THR A 376 -15.05 -43.17 -48.09
C THR A 376 -14.40 -42.89 -46.74
N ALA A 377 -13.35 -42.06 -46.67
CA ALA A 377 -12.55 -41.83 -45.46
C ALA A 377 -13.39 -41.46 -44.24
N ILE A 378 -14.38 -40.56 -44.39
CA ILE A 378 -15.28 -40.17 -43.29
C ILE A 378 -16.12 -41.35 -42.79
N GLU A 379 -16.58 -42.21 -43.71
CA GLU A 379 -17.39 -43.38 -43.37
C GLU A 379 -16.56 -44.40 -42.59
N ASP A 380 -15.29 -44.58 -43.01
CA ASP A 380 -14.33 -45.49 -42.38
C ASP A 380 -13.97 -45.00 -40.97
N ILE A 381 -13.59 -43.72 -40.81
CA ILE A 381 -13.27 -43.08 -39.51
C ILE A 381 -14.45 -43.21 -38.55
N LEU A 382 -15.65 -42.82 -38.96
CA LEU A 382 -16.82 -42.85 -38.08
C LEU A 382 -17.22 -44.27 -37.68
N THR A 383 -17.07 -45.24 -38.59
CA THR A 383 -17.37 -46.65 -38.31
C THR A 383 -16.35 -47.25 -37.35
N GLU A 384 -15.06 -46.94 -37.52
CA GLU A 384 -13.98 -47.36 -36.62
C GLU A 384 -14.21 -46.87 -35.19
N HIS A 385 -14.71 -45.65 -35.04
CA HIS A 385 -15.04 -45.06 -33.74
C HIS A 385 -16.46 -45.42 -33.21
N GLY A 386 -17.17 -46.33 -33.89
CA GLY A 386 -18.43 -46.91 -33.39
C GLY A 386 -19.67 -46.02 -33.55
N TYR A 387 -19.65 -45.04 -34.45
CA TYR A 387 -20.81 -44.19 -34.74
C TYR A 387 -21.77 -44.84 -35.75
N SER A 388 -23.06 -44.51 -35.65
CA SER A 388 -24.09 -45.01 -36.57
C SER A 388 -24.23 -44.09 -37.77
N ILE A 389 -23.72 -44.51 -38.93
CA ILE A 389 -23.73 -43.70 -40.15
C ILE A 389 -24.94 -43.99 -41.05
N ARG A 390 -25.43 -42.96 -41.75
CA ARG A 390 -26.33 -43.10 -42.90
C ARG A 390 -25.90 -42.20 -44.04
N VAL A 391 -25.50 -42.81 -45.16
CA VAL A 391 -25.18 -42.11 -46.40
C VAL A 391 -26.44 -41.90 -47.24
N VAL A 392 -26.66 -40.68 -47.72
CA VAL A 392 -27.77 -40.29 -48.60
C VAL A 392 -27.27 -39.38 -49.72
N GLY A 393 -27.91 -39.42 -50.89
CA GLY A 393 -27.62 -38.47 -51.97
C GLY A 393 -28.43 -37.17 -51.89
N SER A 394 -28.12 -36.22 -52.77
CA SER A 394 -28.75 -34.89 -52.85
C SER A 394 -30.28 -34.94 -52.99
N SER A 395 -30.83 -36.00 -53.60
CA SER A 395 -32.28 -36.25 -53.70
C SER A 395 -33.04 -36.32 -52.37
N ARG A 396 -32.34 -36.45 -51.23
CA ARG A 396 -32.92 -36.46 -49.89
C ARG A 396 -32.87 -35.11 -49.17
N VAL A 397 -32.12 -34.15 -49.69
CA VAL A 397 -31.99 -32.79 -49.13
C VAL A 397 -33.35 -32.10 -49.14
N GLY A 398 -33.75 -31.52 -48.00
CA GLY A 398 -35.05 -30.86 -47.83
C GLY A 398 -36.25 -31.80 -47.64
N VAL A 399 -36.08 -33.13 -47.78
CA VAL A 399 -37.17 -34.11 -47.73
C VAL A 399 -37.06 -35.03 -46.51
N LEU A 400 -35.85 -35.40 -46.12
CA LEU A 400 -35.60 -36.36 -45.04
C LEU A 400 -35.61 -35.67 -43.66
N SER A 401 -36.15 -36.32 -42.62
CA SER A 401 -36.10 -35.77 -41.26
C SER A 401 -34.71 -35.88 -40.66
N LEU A 402 -34.17 -34.76 -40.17
CA LEU A 402 -32.88 -34.68 -39.49
C LEU A 402 -32.96 -34.95 -37.98
N SER A 403 -34.17 -35.04 -37.39
CA SER A 403 -34.38 -35.04 -35.93
C SER A 403 -33.66 -36.15 -35.15
N GLY A 404 -33.29 -37.25 -35.82
CA GLY A 404 -32.58 -38.38 -35.21
C GLY A 404 -31.06 -38.33 -35.35
N TYR A 405 -30.49 -37.31 -35.98
CA TYR A 405 -29.06 -37.18 -36.22
C TYR A 405 -28.46 -36.13 -35.29
N PHE A 406 -27.24 -36.42 -34.83
CA PHE A 406 -26.41 -35.50 -34.04
C PHE A 406 -25.61 -34.59 -34.96
N LYS A 407 -25.01 -35.18 -36.01
CA LYS A 407 -24.16 -34.49 -36.99
C LYS A 407 -24.58 -34.81 -38.41
N VAL A 408 -24.48 -33.80 -39.28
CA VAL A 408 -24.71 -33.93 -40.73
C VAL A 408 -23.45 -33.44 -41.44
N ILE A 409 -22.84 -34.32 -42.25
CA ILE A 409 -21.58 -34.06 -42.94
C ILE A 409 -21.82 -34.04 -44.46
N VAL A 410 -21.25 -33.06 -45.13
CA VAL A 410 -21.15 -32.99 -46.59
C VAL A 410 -19.66 -33.03 -46.93
N PRO A 411 -19.15 -34.12 -47.51
CA PRO A 411 -17.73 -34.27 -47.82
C PRO A 411 -17.30 -33.43 -49.03
N SER A 412 -15.99 -33.31 -49.26
CA SER A 412 -15.43 -32.58 -50.40
C SER A 412 -15.81 -33.19 -51.75
N ASP A 413 -15.53 -32.47 -52.83
CA ASP A 413 -15.66 -32.88 -54.23
C ASP A 413 -17.06 -33.38 -54.61
N GLN A 414 -18.11 -32.70 -54.13
CA GLN A 414 -19.49 -33.00 -54.56
C GLN A 414 -19.83 -32.38 -55.91
N PRO A 415 -20.79 -32.96 -56.66
CA PRO A 415 -21.28 -32.36 -57.90
C PRO A 415 -22.10 -31.09 -57.61
N LYS A 416 -22.10 -30.14 -58.55
CA LYS A 416 -22.79 -28.86 -58.43
C LYS A 416 -24.26 -28.98 -57.99
N GLU A 417 -24.97 -30.00 -58.47
CA GLU A 417 -26.38 -30.21 -58.14
C GLU A 417 -26.63 -30.41 -56.64
N LEU A 418 -25.68 -31.01 -55.91
CA LEU A 418 -25.77 -31.18 -54.46
C LEU A 418 -25.65 -29.83 -53.76
N TYR A 419 -24.67 -29.00 -54.18
CA TYR A 419 -24.51 -27.65 -53.65
C TYR A 419 -25.73 -26.77 -53.92
N GLU A 420 -26.32 -26.86 -55.12
CA GLU A 420 -27.58 -26.19 -55.47
C GLU A 420 -28.74 -26.68 -54.59
N ALA A 421 -28.83 -27.98 -54.33
CA ALA A 421 -29.85 -28.54 -53.44
C ALA A 421 -29.71 -28.03 -52.00
N LEU A 422 -28.49 -27.97 -51.45
CA LEU A 422 -28.23 -27.39 -50.12
C LEU A 422 -28.59 -25.90 -50.07
N ALA A 423 -28.14 -25.12 -51.06
CA ALA A 423 -28.42 -23.69 -51.14
C ALA A 423 -29.92 -23.37 -51.27
N ALA A 424 -30.68 -24.22 -51.96
CA ALA A 424 -32.14 -24.09 -52.08
C ALA A 424 -32.90 -24.49 -50.80
N ASN A 425 -32.31 -25.33 -49.95
CA ASN A 425 -32.98 -25.93 -48.78
C ASN A 425 -32.36 -25.54 -47.43
N LYS A 426 -31.72 -24.37 -47.30
CA LYS A 426 -31.10 -23.93 -46.03
C LYS A 426 -32.03 -24.00 -44.83
N ALA A 427 -33.32 -23.70 -45.05
CA ALA A 427 -34.36 -23.76 -44.02
C ALA A 427 -34.43 -25.14 -43.33
N TRP A 428 -34.17 -26.21 -44.10
CA TRP A 428 -34.14 -27.60 -43.62
C TRP A 428 -33.12 -27.82 -42.51
N ILE A 429 -31.92 -27.23 -42.64
CA ILE A 429 -30.86 -27.31 -41.62
C ILE A 429 -31.17 -26.34 -40.47
N THR A 430 -31.65 -25.12 -40.75
CA THR A 430 -31.98 -24.18 -39.67
C THR A 430 -33.13 -24.66 -38.79
N ASP A 431 -34.11 -25.37 -39.34
CA ASP A 431 -35.23 -25.94 -38.58
C ASP A 431 -34.80 -27.19 -37.80
N TRP A 432 -33.80 -27.91 -38.32
CA TRP A 432 -33.07 -28.88 -37.53
C TRP A 432 -32.37 -28.19 -36.36
N PHE A 433 -31.59 -27.13 -36.52
CA PHE A 433 -31.00 -26.43 -35.36
C PHE A 433 -32.05 -25.96 -34.33
N LYS A 434 -33.21 -25.45 -34.77
CA LYS A 434 -34.29 -25.00 -33.86
C LYS A 434 -35.02 -26.13 -33.11
N SER A 435 -34.98 -27.37 -33.60
CA SER A 435 -35.72 -28.50 -33.01
C SER A 435 -34.89 -29.33 -32.02
N ALA A 436 -33.79 -28.75 -31.50
CA ALA A 436 -32.88 -29.42 -30.59
C ALA A 436 -33.42 -29.52 -29.15
N ALA A 437 -33.07 -30.64 -28.50
CA ALA A 437 -33.02 -30.78 -27.04
C ALA A 437 -31.74 -30.05 -26.52
N PRO A 438 -31.38 -30.04 -25.22
CA PRO A 438 -30.38 -29.13 -24.64
C PRO A 438 -28.91 -29.21 -25.16
N ARG A 439 -28.61 -29.98 -26.21
CA ARG A 439 -27.26 -30.18 -26.76
C ARG A 439 -27.21 -29.84 -28.25
N GLY A 440 -26.10 -29.25 -28.69
CA GLY A 440 -25.93 -28.72 -30.03
C GLY A 440 -25.79 -29.74 -31.13
N ARG A 441 -26.33 -29.35 -32.29
CA ARG A 441 -26.29 -30.11 -33.55
C ARG A 441 -25.17 -29.55 -34.40
N VAL A 442 -24.48 -30.40 -35.15
CA VAL A 442 -23.33 -29.99 -35.96
C VAL A 442 -23.62 -30.18 -37.45
N PHE A 443 -23.49 -29.12 -38.23
CA PHE A 443 -23.48 -29.20 -39.69
C PHE A 443 -22.07 -28.97 -40.21
N GLU A 444 -21.45 -30.01 -40.77
CA GLU A 444 -20.10 -29.98 -41.31
C GLU A 444 -20.15 -29.94 -42.84
N PHE A 445 -19.50 -28.94 -43.43
CA PHE A 445 -19.52 -28.67 -44.86
C PHE A 445 -18.10 -28.55 -45.42
N HIS A 446 -17.64 -29.58 -46.10
CA HIS A 446 -16.39 -29.58 -46.84
C HIS A 446 -16.67 -29.07 -48.27
N GLY A 447 -16.50 -27.76 -48.44
CA GLY A 447 -16.78 -27.04 -49.68
C GLY A 447 -15.67 -27.14 -50.72
N ALA A 448 -14.57 -27.83 -50.46
CA ALA A 448 -13.55 -28.02 -51.48
C ALA A 448 -14.11 -28.82 -52.66
N CYS A 449 -13.94 -28.36 -53.89
CA CYS A 449 -14.49 -29.04 -55.07
C CYS A 449 -13.65 -28.82 -56.33
N GLN A 450 -14.02 -29.50 -57.40
CA GLN A 450 -13.44 -29.30 -58.73
C GLN A 450 -13.98 -27.99 -59.34
N PRO A 451 -13.20 -27.29 -60.19
CA PRO A 451 -13.61 -26.01 -60.78
C PRO A 451 -14.99 -26.04 -61.49
N GLU A 452 -15.33 -27.14 -62.15
CA GLU A 452 -16.62 -27.34 -62.84
C GLU A 452 -17.82 -27.44 -61.88
N ASP A 453 -17.59 -27.85 -60.64
CA ASP A 453 -18.61 -28.06 -59.61
C ASP A 453 -18.71 -26.88 -58.63
N SER A 454 -17.99 -25.79 -58.92
CA SER A 454 -17.88 -24.60 -58.09
C SER A 454 -19.23 -24.09 -57.57
N TRP A 455 -19.26 -23.84 -56.25
CA TRP A 455 -20.39 -23.22 -55.54
C TRP A 455 -20.15 -21.74 -55.19
N THR A 456 -19.11 -21.09 -55.72
CA THR A 456 -18.79 -19.68 -55.41
C THR A 456 -19.92 -18.70 -55.76
N SER A 457 -20.77 -19.06 -56.73
CA SER A 457 -21.98 -18.29 -57.09
C SER A 457 -23.15 -18.47 -56.12
N LEU A 458 -23.11 -19.47 -55.24
CA LEU A 458 -24.17 -19.80 -54.30
C LEU A 458 -23.90 -19.12 -52.95
N ALA A 459 -24.96 -18.95 -52.17
CA ALA A 459 -24.83 -18.67 -50.74
C ALA A 459 -25.27 -19.92 -50.02
N MET A 460 -24.47 -20.42 -49.08
CA MET A 460 -24.81 -21.59 -48.26
C MET A 460 -25.55 -21.15 -46.98
N LEU A 461 -25.69 -22.08 -46.03
CA LEU A 461 -26.14 -21.80 -44.66
C LEU A 461 -25.29 -20.66 -44.05
N ALA A 462 -25.86 -19.90 -43.10
CA ALA A 462 -25.17 -18.77 -42.47
C ALA A 462 -24.61 -17.71 -43.45
N SER A 463 -25.23 -17.55 -44.64
CA SER A 463 -24.74 -16.64 -45.70
C SER A 463 -23.30 -16.93 -46.16
N LEU A 464 -22.79 -18.13 -45.91
CA LEU A 464 -21.45 -18.58 -46.25
C LEU A 464 -21.22 -18.57 -47.77
N ARG A 465 -20.04 -18.11 -48.17
CA ARG A 465 -19.56 -18.00 -49.55
C ARG A 465 -18.11 -18.43 -49.65
N CYS A 466 -17.66 -18.72 -50.87
CA CYS A 466 -16.26 -18.93 -51.19
C CYS A 466 -15.87 -17.98 -52.34
N ALA A 467 -14.73 -17.28 -52.21
CA ALA A 467 -14.37 -16.17 -53.10
C ALA A 467 -13.58 -16.59 -54.35
N ASP A 468 -12.80 -17.68 -54.33
CA ASP A 468 -12.05 -18.20 -55.49
C ASP A 468 -11.68 -19.66 -55.20
N LEU A 469 -11.83 -20.59 -56.16
CA LEU A 469 -11.53 -22.03 -55.97
C LEU A 469 -10.20 -22.50 -56.62
N ASN A 470 -9.19 -21.62 -56.67
CA ASN A 470 -7.91 -21.91 -57.32
C ASN A 470 -6.79 -22.23 -56.30
N GLU A 471 -6.25 -23.45 -56.36
CA GLU A 471 -5.13 -23.90 -55.51
C GLU A 471 -3.88 -23.00 -55.66
N ALA A 472 -3.69 -22.34 -56.81
CA ALA A 472 -2.53 -21.48 -57.07
C ALA A 472 -2.56 -20.12 -56.35
N THR A 473 -3.65 -19.79 -55.64
CA THR A 473 -3.83 -18.50 -54.96
C THR A 473 -3.83 -18.57 -53.43
N ILE A 474 -3.67 -19.77 -52.85
CA ILE A 474 -3.59 -19.94 -51.39
C ILE A 474 -2.12 -19.86 -50.95
N GLY A 475 -1.83 -18.95 -50.02
CA GLY A 475 -0.51 -18.83 -49.41
C GLY A 475 -0.21 -19.93 -48.38
N PRO A 476 0.96 -19.89 -47.73
CA PRO A 476 1.24 -20.70 -46.55
C PRO A 476 0.11 -20.57 -45.52
N LEU A 477 -0.28 -21.71 -44.93
CA LEU A 477 -1.35 -21.77 -43.93
C LEU A 477 -0.78 -21.61 -42.51
N ALA A 478 -1.58 -20.99 -41.65
CA ALA A 478 -1.34 -20.83 -40.21
C ALA A 478 -2.57 -21.27 -39.41
N PHE A 479 -2.36 -21.70 -38.17
CA PHE A 479 -3.46 -21.87 -37.22
C PHE A 479 -3.96 -20.50 -36.80
N GLY A 480 -5.29 -20.38 -36.71
CA GLY A 480 -5.95 -19.40 -35.88
C GLY A 480 -6.62 -20.10 -34.71
N GLY A 481 -7.59 -19.43 -34.11
CA GLY A 481 -8.37 -19.99 -33.02
C GLY A 481 -9.06 -18.90 -32.25
N TYR A 482 -8.94 -18.93 -30.93
CA TYR A 482 -9.54 -17.94 -30.06
C TYR A 482 -8.74 -16.63 -30.13
N PRO A 483 -9.40 -15.46 -30.14
CA PRO A 483 -8.70 -14.19 -30.29
C PRO A 483 -7.90 -13.85 -29.04
N ARG A 484 -6.68 -13.31 -29.19
CA ARG A 484 -5.90 -12.74 -28.10
C ARG A 484 -6.54 -11.45 -27.55
N LEU A 485 -6.50 -11.26 -26.23
CA LEU A 485 -7.14 -10.12 -25.58
C LEU A 485 -6.49 -8.78 -25.96
N GLU A 486 -5.15 -8.71 -25.98
CA GLU A 486 -4.39 -7.52 -26.39
C GLU A 486 -4.82 -7.01 -27.78
N ASP A 487 -4.92 -7.91 -28.76
CA ASP A 487 -5.30 -7.55 -30.14
C ASP A 487 -6.74 -7.04 -30.21
N VAL A 488 -7.65 -7.60 -29.41
CA VAL A 488 -9.05 -7.15 -29.38
C VAL A 488 -9.20 -5.79 -28.69
N MET A 489 -8.46 -5.56 -27.61
CA MET A 489 -8.65 -4.42 -26.70
C MET A 489 -7.76 -3.22 -27.02
N SER A 490 -6.81 -3.35 -27.94
CA SER A 490 -6.07 -2.22 -28.50
C SER A 490 -6.90 -1.34 -29.45
N GLU A 491 -7.91 -1.91 -30.11
CA GLU A 491 -8.77 -1.20 -31.07
C GLU A 491 -9.75 -0.15 -30.48
N PRO A 492 -10.49 -0.40 -29.38
CA PRO A 492 -11.50 0.54 -28.88
C PRO A 492 -10.88 1.87 -28.41
N THR A 493 -11.54 2.99 -28.78
CA THR A 493 -11.09 4.35 -28.40
C THR A 493 -11.98 5.02 -27.34
N VAL A 494 -13.06 4.34 -26.93
CA VAL A 494 -13.95 4.76 -25.84
C VAL A 494 -14.30 3.56 -24.96
N LEU A 495 -14.38 3.80 -23.65
CA LEU A 495 -14.73 2.79 -22.66
C LEU A 495 -16.17 2.31 -22.90
N TRP A 496 -17.12 3.25 -22.86
CA TRP A 496 -18.55 2.96 -23.01
C TRP A 496 -19.26 4.12 -23.73
N ASP A 497 -20.28 3.78 -24.51
CA ASP A 497 -21.16 4.75 -25.17
C ASP A 497 -22.38 5.15 -24.33
N ARG A 498 -22.45 4.68 -23.07
CA ARG A 498 -23.54 4.91 -22.10
C ARG A 498 -24.91 4.55 -22.65
N ARG A 499 -24.94 3.54 -23.52
CA ARG A 499 -26.18 2.96 -24.03
C ARG A 499 -26.33 1.56 -23.48
N ASP A 500 -27.41 1.38 -22.74
CA ASP A 500 -27.87 0.06 -22.33
C ASP A 500 -28.09 -0.82 -23.56
N GLY A 501 -27.68 -2.08 -23.48
CA GLY A 501 -27.98 -3.02 -24.55
C GLY A 501 -27.31 -4.37 -24.41
N SER A 502 -27.88 -5.31 -25.16
CA SER A 502 -27.32 -6.64 -25.35
C SER A 502 -26.77 -6.80 -26.77
N LYS A 503 -25.63 -7.46 -26.90
CA LYS A 503 -25.01 -7.81 -28.18
C LYS A 503 -24.71 -9.30 -28.22
N GLY A 504 -25.05 -9.94 -29.33
CA GLY A 504 -24.75 -11.35 -29.55
C GLY A 504 -23.24 -11.60 -29.57
N GLY A 505 -22.79 -12.65 -28.88
CA GLY A 505 -21.38 -13.06 -28.84
C GLY A 505 -20.89 -13.60 -30.18
N GLU A 506 -21.82 -14.08 -31.02
CA GLU A 506 -21.58 -14.61 -32.36
C GLU A 506 -21.30 -13.52 -33.42
N LEU A 507 -21.44 -12.24 -33.06
CA LEU A 507 -21.23 -11.14 -33.99
C LEU A 507 -19.74 -10.83 -34.15
N PRO A 508 -19.30 -10.42 -35.35
CA PRO A 508 -17.91 -10.00 -35.57
C PRO A 508 -17.60 -8.73 -34.76
N PHE A 509 -16.32 -8.53 -34.45
CA PHE A 509 -15.83 -7.26 -33.93
C PHE A 509 -16.00 -6.16 -34.98
N LYS A 510 -16.37 -4.95 -34.55
CA LYS A 510 -16.51 -3.79 -35.44
C LYS A 510 -15.67 -2.63 -34.97
N ASP A 511 -15.15 -1.85 -35.91
CA ASP A 511 -14.28 -0.70 -35.64
C ASP A 511 -14.92 0.34 -34.70
N ASP A 512 -16.25 0.47 -34.70
CA ASP A 512 -17.00 1.45 -33.89
C ASP A 512 -17.47 0.94 -32.52
N GLU A 513 -17.08 -0.27 -32.11
CA GLU A 513 -17.48 -0.85 -30.82
C GLU A 513 -16.66 -0.32 -29.64
N ASN A 514 -17.37 0.05 -28.55
CA ASN A 514 -16.76 0.43 -27.28
C ASN A 514 -16.10 -0.76 -26.57
N ALA A 515 -15.21 -0.44 -25.62
CA ALA A 515 -14.42 -1.44 -24.90
C ALA A 515 -15.28 -2.50 -24.18
N LEU A 516 -16.37 -2.11 -23.51
CA LEU A 516 -17.22 -3.04 -22.75
C LEU A 516 -17.91 -4.09 -23.65
N ILE A 517 -18.41 -3.69 -24.81
CA ILE A 517 -19.01 -4.62 -25.77
C ILE A 517 -17.96 -5.53 -26.39
N ARG A 518 -16.79 -4.98 -26.75
CA ARG A 518 -15.69 -5.74 -27.35
C ARG A 518 -15.15 -6.81 -26.40
N LEU A 519 -14.90 -6.44 -25.15
CA LEU A 519 -14.43 -7.36 -24.10
C LEU A 519 -15.44 -8.48 -23.84
N GLY A 520 -16.72 -8.16 -23.71
CA GLY A 520 -17.74 -9.19 -23.47
C GLY A 520 -17.89 -10.15 -24.67
N LYS A 521 -17.71 -9.68 -25.91
CA LYS A 521 -17.62 -10.55 -27.08
C LYS A 521 -16.38 -11.44 -27.04
N TRP A 522 -15.23 -10.92 -26.60
CA TRP A 522 -14.02 -11.72 -26.41
C TRP A 522 -14.28 -12.87 -25.44
N VAL A 523 -14.86 -12.59 -24.27
CA VAL A 523 -15.24 -13.63 -23.28
C VAL A 523 -16.18 -14.66 -23.90
N ASN A 524 -17.22 -14.23 -24.64
CA ASN A 524 -18.15 -15.15 -25.31
C ASN A 524 -17.50 -16.04 -26.38
N LYS A 525 -16.42 -15.56 -27.02
CA LYS A 525 -15.65 -16.35 -28.00
C LYS A 525 -14.68 -17.30 -27.31
N VAL A 526 -14.06 -16.89 -26.21
CA VAL A 526 -13.10 -17.70 -25.43
C VAL A 526 -13.82 -18.76 -24.60
N ILE A 527 -15.02 -18.50 -24.09
CA ILE A 527 -15.89 -19.48 -23.41
C ILE A 527 -17.13 -19.77 -24.27
N PRO A 528 -16.97 -20.49 -25.40
CA PRO A 528 -18.10 -20.81 -26.25
C PRO A 528 -18.97 -21.92 -25.62
N ALA A 529 -18.40 -22.85 -24.85
CA ALA A 529 -19.12 -24.04 -24.37
C ALA A 529 -19.65 -23.88 -22.94
N LEU A 530 -20.71 -24.63 -22.62
CA LEU A 530 -21.13 -24.84 -21.23
C LEU A 530 -20.11 -25.72 -20.50
N ALA A 531 -20.03 -25.58 -19.17
CA ALA A 531 -19.09 -26.37 -18.37
C ALA A 531 -19.27 -27.89 -18.59
N LYS A 532 -18.18 -28.59 -18.92
CA LYS A 532 -18.19 -29.99 -19.40
C LYS A 532 -18.50 -31.01 -18.30
N TYR A 533 -17.99 -30.79 -17.09
CA TYR A 533 -18.12 -31.72 -15.98
C TYR A 533 -18.61 -31.01 -14.72
N ALA A 534 -19.53 -31.65 -13.98
CA ALA A 534 -19.99 -31.12 -12.70
C ALA A 534 -18.87 -31.05 -11.65
N ASN A 535 -17.83 -31.89 -11.77
CA ASN A 535 -16.75 -32.01 -10.79
C ASN A 535 -15.42 -31.35 -11.22
N HIS A 536 -15.33 -30.85 -12.45
CA HIS A 536 -14.14 -30.17 -12.98
C HIS A 536 -14.59 -28.81 -13.50
N ARG A 537 -14.46 -27.80 -12.62
CA ARG A 537 -14.93 -26.42 -12.82
C ARG A 537 -13.76 -25.50 -12.49
N GLY A 538 -13.20 -24.86 -13.51
CA GLY A 538 -12.11 -23.90 -13.34
C GLY A 538 -12.54 -22.73 -12.46
N VAL A 539 -11.64 -22.26 -11.60
CA VAL A 539 -11.81 -21.06 -10.77
C VAL A 539 -10.75 -20.02 -11.15
N GLN A 540 -9.54 -20.45 -11.48
CA GLN A 540 -8.49 -19.55 -11.99
C GLN A 540 -8.84 -19.04 -13.38
N PRO A 541 -8.77 -17.72 -13.64
CA PRO A 541 -9.06 -17.16 -14.95
C PRO A 541 -8.20 -17.75 -16.08
N ASN A 542 -6.93 -18.07 -15.81
CA ASN A 542 -6.03 -18.71 -16.79
C ASN A 542 -6.60 -20.05 -17.27
N GLN A 543 -6.98 -20.89 -16.31
CA GLN A 543 -7.54 -22.21 -16.60
C GLN A 543 -8.89 -22.10 -17.29
N ILE A 544 -9.74 -21.18 -16.86
CA ILE A 544 -11.04 -20.92 -17.50
C ILE A 544 -10.85 -20.54 -18.98
N ALA A 545 -9.92 -19.62 -19.27
CA ALA A 545 -9.61 -19.21 -20.64
C ALA A 545 -9.08 -20.39 -21.47
N TYR A 546 -8.12 -21.16 -20.94
CA TYR A 546 -7.50 -22.30 -21.63
C TYR A 546 -8.47 -23.47 -21.89
N GLU A 547 -9.44 -23.70 -21.01
CA GLU A 547 -10.37 -24.83 -21.13
C GLU A 547 -11.57 -24.57 -22.05
N HIS A 548 -11.81 -23.31 -22.42
CA HIS A 548 -12.88 -22.87 -23.35
C HIS A 548 -14.30 -23.32 -22.97
N ASN A 549 -14.58 -23.49 -21.67
CA ASN A 549 -15.90 -23.90 -21.20
C ASN A 549 -16.22 -23.35 -19.81
N GLY A 550 -17.49 -23.01 -19.58
CA GLY A 550 -17.89 -22.34 -18.35
C GLY A 550 -19.40 -22.11 -18.23
N ASN A 551 -19.87 -21.89 -17.01
CA ASN A 551 -21.23 -21.40 -16.71
C ASN A 551 -21.14 -19.95 -16.17
N CYS A 552 -22.13 -19.50 -15.40
CA CYS A 552 -22.16 -18.13 -14.87
C CYS A 552 -20.95 -17.79 -13.99
N GLY A 553 -20.48 -18.71 -13.14
CA GLY A 553 -19.27 -18.51 -12.32
C GLY A 553 -18.02 -18.24 -13.15
N GLU A 554 -17.68 -19.15 -14.07
CA GLU A 554 -16.49 -19.01 -14.92
C GLU A 554 -16.57 -17.77 -15.83
N ASN A 555 -17.78 -17.46 -16.33
CA ASN A 555 -18.00 -16.25 -17.11
C ASN A 555 -17.76 -14.99 -16.27
N GLN A 556 -18.23 -14.95 -15.02
CA GLN A 556 -18.04 -13.83 -14.11
C GLN A 556 -16.56 -13.63 -13.77
N ASP A 557 -15.87 -14.72 -13.42
CA ASP A 557 -14.47 -14.69 -13.03
C ASP A 557 -13.58 -14.28 -14.22
N LEU A 558 -13.78 -14.86 -15.40
CA LEU A 558 -13.02 -14.47 -16.61
C LEU A 558 -13.33 -13.04 -17.04
N LEU A 559 -14.60 -12.62 -17.01
CA LEU A 559 -14.97 -11.25 -17.39
C LEU A 559 -14.36 -10.23 -16.44
N CYS A 560 -14.37 -10.47 -15.13
CA CYS A 560 -13.75 -9.60 -14.15
C CYS A 560 -12.24 -9.52 -14.34
N ALA A 561 -11.56 -10.65 -14.45
CA ALA A 561 -10.11 -10.71 -14.64
C ALA A 561 -9.68 -10.02 -15.95
N ALA A 562 -10.34 -10.35 -17.06
CA ALA A 562 -10.04 -9.74 -18.36
C ALA A 562 -10.34 -8.23 -18.38
N ALA A 563 -11.43 -7.79 -17.73
CA ALA A 563 -11.73 -6.37 -17.58
C ALA A 563 -10.65 -5.63 -16.82
N ARG A 564 -10.20 -6.17 -15.67
CA ARG A 564 -9.13 -5.58 -14.88
C ARG A 564 -7.81 -5.57 -15.61
N ALA A 565 -7.47 -6.64 -16.35
CA ALA A 565 -6.29 -6.68 -17.22
C ALA A 565 -6.32 -5.57 -18.29
N CYS A 566 -7.51 -5.16 -18.70
CA CYS A 566 -7.74 -4.04 -19.62
C CYS A 566 -8.03 -2.72 -18.90
N LEU A 567 -7.70 -2.60 -17.61
CA LEU A 567 -7.91 -1.40 -16.78
C LEU A 567 -9.36 -0.89 -16.79
N ILE A 568 -10.33 -1.79 -16.70
CA ILE A 568 -11.75 -1.47 -16.57
C ILE A 568 -12.17 -1.77 -15.12
N PRO A 569 -12.84 -0.84 -14.41
CA PRO A 569 -13.15 -1.00 -13.00
C PRO A 569 -14.38 -1.90 -12.86
N VAL A 570 -14.14 -3.18 -12.54
CA VAL A 570 -15.17 -4.22 -12.50
C VAL A 570 -15.16 -4.98 -11.18
N SER A 571 -16.35 -5.39 -10.77
CA SER A 571 -16.56 -6.20 -9.57
C SER A 571 -17.43 -7.42 -9.84
N CYS A 572 -17.19 -8.50 -9.09
CA CYS A 572 -18.06 -9.67 -9.04
C CYS A 572 -19.27 -9.41 -8.12
N VAL A 573 -20.45 -9.84 -8.55
CA VAL A 573 -21.74 -9.75 -7.84
C VAL A 573 -22.42 -11.12 -7.77
N ASP A 574 -22.86 -11.49 -6.58
CA ASP A 574 -23.42 -12.81 -6.31
C ASP A 574 -24.86 -12.75 -5.78
N LEU A 575 -25.62 -13.76 -6.20
CA LEU A 575 -26.96 -14.08 -5.73
C LEU A 575 -27.00 -15.57 -5.33
N LEU A 576 -26.38 -15.86 -4.18
CA LEU A 576 -26.03 -17.23 -3.78
C LEU A 576 -27.24 -18.17 -3.66
N ALA A 577 -28.31 -17.74 -3.00
CA ALA A 577 -29.46 -18.62 -2.73
C ALA A 577 -30.31 -18.94 -3.97
N GLU A 578 -30.08 -18.22 -5.06
CA GLU A 578 -30.74 -18.43 -6.35
C GLU A 578 -29.78 -18.92 -7.46
N ASP A 579 -28.53 -19.29 -7.10
CA ASP A 579 -27.47 -19.84 -7.99
C ASP A 579 -27.21 -19.00 -9.24
N HIS A 580 -26.96 -17.71 -9.02
CA HIS A 580 -26.60 -16.82 -10.11
C HIS A 580 -25.56 -15.78 -9.69
N VAL A 581 -24.78 -15.32 -10.66
CA VAL A 581 -23.68 -14.39 -10.49
C VAL A 581 -23.49 -13.58 -11.78
N TRP A 582 -23.00 -12.35 -11.67
CA TRP A 582 -22.68 -11.44 -12.77
C TRP A 582 -21.64 -10.40 -12.34
N ASN A 583 -21.35 -9.41 -13.17
CA ASN A 583 -20.42 -8.33 -12.83
C ASN A 583 -21.11 -6.95 -12.80
N GLU A 584 -20.54 -6.00 -12.07
CA GLU A 584 -20.83 -4.58 -12.24
C GLU A 584 -19.59 -3.86 -12.76
N VAL A 585 -19.79 -2.90 -13.66
CA VAL A 585 -18.75 -1.97 -14.14
C VAL A 585 -19.02 -0.57 -13.61
N TYR A 586 -17.98 0.16 -13.20
CA TYR A 586 -18.10 1.52 -12.69
C TYR A 586 -17.90 2.57 -13.80
N ASP A 587 -18.90 3.44 -14.01
CA ASP A 587 -18.85 4.67 -14.81
C ASP A 587 -19.79 5.72 -14.17
N GLU A 588 -19.24 6.60 -13.33
CA GLU A 588 -20.00 7.58 -12.52
C GLU A 588 -21.16 6.93 -11.72
N GLY A 589 -20.96 5.67 -11.32
CA GLY A 589 -21.99 4.78 -10.77
C GLY A 589 -21.77 3.35 -11.26
N TRP A 590 -22.34 2.38 -10.57
CA TRP A 590 -22.21 0.97 -10.93
C TRP A 590 -23.32 0.54 -11.89
N HIS A 591 -22.94 -0.19 -12.94
CA HIS A 591 -23.84 -0.64 -13.99
C HIS A 591 -23.71 -2.15 -14.18
N PHE A 592 -24.84 -2.81 -14.44
CA PHE A 592 -24.89 -4.24 -14.72
C PHE A 592 -24.03 -4.62 -15.92
N TYR A 593 -23.27 -5.71 -15.80
CA TYR A 593 -22.41 -6.26 -16.84
C TYR A 593 -22.38 -7.79 -16.78
N GLU A 594 -22.84 -8.46 -17.83
CA GLU A 594 -22.87 -9.93 -17.87
C GLU A 594 -22.55 -10.48 -19.25
N THR A 595 -21.76 -11.55 -19.28
CA THR A 595 -21.64 -12.48 -20.43
C THR A 595 -22.41 -13.76 -20.15
N TRP A 596 -23.37 -14.07 -21.01
CA TRP A 596 -24.32 -15.16 -20.78
C TRP A 596 -23.72 -16.51 -21.19
N ARG A 597 -23.99 -17.54 -20.37
CA ARG A 597 -23.45 -18.90 -20.56
C ARG A 597 -23.59 -19.42 -22.00
N GLY A 598 -22.57 -20.11 -22.48
CA GLY A 598 -22.53 -20.70 -23.83
C GLY A 598 -22.27 -19.68 -24.94
N GLY A 599 -21.58 -18.58 -24.63
CA GLY A 599 -21.12 -17.58 -25.61
C GLY A 599 -22.24 -16.80 -26.32
N ILE A 600 -23.42 -16.69 -25.71
CA ILE A 600 -24.62 -16.24 -26.42
C ILE A 600 -24.66 -14.72 -26.58
N MET A 601 -24.48 -13.97 -25.49
CA MET A 601 -24.60 -12.51 -25.54
C MET A 601 -23.82 -11.84 -24.42
N THR A 602 -23.54 -10.57 -24.61
CA THR A 602 -23.06 -9.63 -23.59
C THR A 602 -24.13 -8.59 -23.35
N THR A 603 -24.43 -8.29 -22.09
CA THR A 603 -25.35 -7.20 -21.70
C THR A 603 -24.60 -6.20 -20.83
N VAL A 604 -24.67 -4.91 -21.19
CA VAL A 604 -24.11 -3.79 -20.44
C VAL A 604 -25.21 -2.78 -20.17
N GLY A 605 -25.27 -2.25 -18.96
CA GLY A 605 -26.20 -1.19 -18.58
C GLY A 605 -27.64 -1.66 -18.41
N GLY A 606 -28.48 -0.72 -17.95
CA GLY A 606 -29.91 -0.92 -17.73
C GLY A 606 -30.25 -1.72 -16.48
N LYS A 607 -31.55 -1.86 -16.24
CA LYS A 607 -32.08 -2.78 -15.23
C LYS A 607 -31.87 -4.23 -15.71
N GLY A 608 -30.65 -4.77 -15.59
CA GLY A 608 -30.40 -6.22 -15.69
C GLY A 608 -31.36 -7.03 -14.81
N THR A 609 -31.91 -6.38 -13.78
CA THR A 609 -33.02 -6.81 -12.92
C THR A 609 -34.29 -7.24 -13.67
N GLY A 610 -34.63 -6.61 -14.80
CA GLY A 610 -35.89 -6.87 -15.53
C GLY A 610 -35.95 -8.24 -16.19
N VAL A 611 -34.80 -8.91 -16.35
CA VAL A 611 -34.69 -10.24 -16.97
C VAL A 611 -34.62 -11.35 -15.92
N LEU A 612 -34.17 -11.03 -14.71
CA LEU A 612 -33.85 -12.01 -13.67
C LEU A 612 -34.82 -11.97 -12.50
N ASP A 613 -35.09 -10.79 -11.93
CA ASP A 613 -35.89 -10.65 -10.71
C ASP A 613 -37.39 -10.52 -11.00
N MET A 614 -38.20 -11.26 -10.23
CA MET A 614 -39.65 -11.31 -10.38
C MET A 614 -40.36 -9.97 -10.18
N ASP A 615 -39.83 -9.03 -9.41
CA ASP A 615 -40.44 -7.70 -9.24
C ASP A 615 -40.46 -6.87 -10.52
N TYR A 616 -39.58 -7.21 -11.45
CA TYR A 616 -39.36 -6.50 -12.70
C TYR A 616 -39.69 -7.34 -13.94
N GLY A 617 -40.28 -8.52 -13.76
CA GLY A 617 -40.76 -9.39 -14.86
C GLY A 617 -39.87 -10.61 -15.15
N GLY A 618 -38.82 -10.83 -14.36
CA GLY A 618 -37.95 -12.00 -14.42
C GLY A 618 -38.55 -13.25 -13.76
N HIS A 619 -37.67 -14.22 -13.45
CA HIS A 619 -38.06 -15.57 -13.03
C HIS A 619 -37.64 -15.96 -11.60
N TYR A 620 -36.69 -15.23 -11.00
CA TYR A 620 -36.15 -15.53 -9.68
C TYR A 620 -36.69 -14.54 -8.64
N PRO A 621 -37.11 -15.01 -7.45
CA PRO A 621 -37.40 -14.12 -6.33
C PRO A 621 -36.08 -13.89 -5.57
N PHE A 622 -35.48 -12.71 -5.69
CA PHE A 622 -34.17 -12.48 -5.08
C PHE A 622 -34.26 -12.50 -3.55
N SER A 623 -33.23 -13.03 -2.89
CA SER A 623 -33.12 -13.05 -1.42
C SER A 623 -32.16 -12.00 -0.87
N GLY A 624 -30.97 -11.89 -1.45
CA GLY A 624 -29.91 -10.98 -1.04
C GLY A 624 -28.84 -11.00 -2.11
N VAL A 625 -28.44 -9.81 -2.56
CA VAL A 625 -27.44 -9.61 -3.61
C VAL A 625 -26.29 -8.84 -2.99
N PHE A 626 -25.07 -9.32 -3.19
CA PHE A 626 -23.90 -8.62 -2.70
C PHE A 626 -22.79 -8.55 -3.74
N ARG A 627 -21.96 -7.52 -3.62
CA ARG A 627 -20.77 -7.31 -4.42
C ARG A 627 -19.53 -7.60 -3.59
N TRP A 628 -18.53 -8.22 -4.22
CA TRP A 628 -17.22 -8.46 -3.61
C TRP A 628 -16.35 -7.20 -3.64
N ARG A 629 -15.78 -6.80 -2.49
CA ARG A 629 -14.64 -5.86 -2.47
C ARG A 629 -13.30 -6.56 -2.75
N ASN A 630 -13.32 -7.90 -2.74
CA ASN A 630 -12.25 -8.83 -3.12
C ASN A 630 -11.14 -9.06 -2.08
N ASP A 631 -11.15 -8.36 -0.94
CA ASP A 631 -10.37 -8.69 0.26
C ASP A 631 -11.11 -9.64 1.23
N GLY A 632 -12.32 -10.07 0.83
CA GLY A 632 -13.25 -10.84 1.64
C GLY A 632 -14.43 -10.01 2.18
N LEU A 633 -14.43 -8.68 2.07
CA LEU A 633 -15.62 -7.89 2.40
C LEU A 633 -16.66 -7.99 1.29
N ILE A 634 -17.93 -7.97 1.69
CA ILE A 634 -19.06 -7.87 0.77
C ILE A 634 -19.85 -6.58 1.01
N GLU A 635 -20.43 -6.03 -0.04
CA GLU A 635 -21.35 -4.90 0.01
C GLU A 635 -22.74 -5.38 -0.38
N ASP A 636 -23.72 -5.24 0.51
CA ASP A 636 -25.13 -5.49 0.20
C ASP A 636 -25.65 -4.43 -0.79
N ILE A 637 -26.05 -4.91 -1.96
CA ILE A 637 -26.57 -4.08 -3.07
C ILE A 637 -27.94 -4.57 -3.54
N THR A 638 -28.68 -5.26 -2.67
CA THR A 638 -29.97 -5.89 -3.00
C THR A 638 -30.99 -4.91 -3.56
N ASP A 639 -31.00 -3.67 -3.08
CA ASP A 639 -31.94 -2.62 -3.51
C ASP A 639 -31.72 -2.10 -4.92
N ARG A 640 -30.55 -2.33 -5.51
CA ARG A 640 -30.31 -2.08 -6.93
C ARG A 640 -31.05 -3.08 -7.80
N TYR A 641 -31.26 -4.30 -7.29
CA TYR A 641 -31.69 -5.44 -8.09
C TYR A 641 -33.11 -5.93 -7.82
N SER A 642 -33.67 -5.68 -6.63
CA SER A 642 -35.02 -6.14 -6.26
C SER A 642 -35.74 -5.07 -5.44
N LYS A 643 -37.06 -5.19 -5.23
CA LYS A 643 -37.69 -4.38 -4.19
C LYS A 643 -37.36 -5.02 -2.83
N THR A 644 -36.93 -4.21 -1.88
CA THR A 644 -36.35 -4.74 -0.63
C THR A 644 -37.28 -4.65 0.57
N CYS A 645 -37.06 -5.52 1.54
CA CYS A 645 -37.35 -5.32 2.96
C CYS A 645 -36.04 -5.04 3.73
N GLU A 646 -36.14 -4.62 4.99
CA GLU A 646 -34.99 -4.39 5.87
C GLU A 646 -34.99 -5.40 7.03
N LEU A 647 -33.83 -5.93 7.36
CA LEU A 647 -33.55 -6.62 8.61
C LEU A 647 -32.82 -5.65 9.55
N ASP A 648 -33.37 -5.42 10.73
CA ASP A 648 -32.74 -4.71 11.85
C ASP A 648 -32.42 -5.75 12.94
N ALA A 649 -31.18 -6.24 12.93
CA ALA A 649 -30.74 -7.29 13.84
C ALA A 649 -29.97 -6.69 15.02
N ARG A 650 -30.34 -7.09 16.24
CA ARG A 650 -29.64 -6.70 17.48
C ARG A 650 -29.19 -7.94 18.24
N VAL A 651 -27.89 -8.03 18.48
CA VAL A 651 -27.27 -9.11 19.23
C VAL A 651 -26.80 -8.58 20.58
N VAL A 652 -27.28 -9.22 21.64
CA VAL A 652 -26.84 -8.95 23.02
C VAL A 652 -26.31 -10.22 23.69
N ASP A 653 -25.52 -10.05 24.73
CA ASP A 653 -25.08 -11.15 25.57
C ASP A 653 -26.21 -11.63 26.51
N SER A 654 -25.90 -12.56 27.42
CA SER A 654 -26.85 -13.07 28.41
C SER A 654 -27.25 -12.07 29.50
N ASN A 655 -26.55 -10.93 29.62
CA ASN A 655 -26.88 -9.82 30.54
C ASN A 655 -27.59 -8.65 29.83
N GLY A 656 -27.76 -8.72 28.51
CA GLY A 656 -28.38 -7.67 27.70
C GLY A 656 -27.42 -6.57 27.22
N LEU A 657 -26.10 -6.77 27.38
CA LEU A 657 -25.08 -5.87 26.83
C LEU A 657 -24.89 -6.13 25.33
N PRO A 658 -24.67 -5.09 24.51
CA PRO A 658 -24.36 -5.24 23.10
C PRO A 658 -23.16 -6.15 22.81
N VAL A 659 -23.24 -6.95 21.75
CA VAL A 659 -22.11 -7.77 21.27
C VAL A 659 -21.60 -7.21 19.95
N ASP A 660 -20.36 -6.70 19.93
CA ASP A 660 -19.71 -6.16 18.73
C ASP A 660 -19.08 -7.24 17.85
N GLY A 661 -19.13 -7.03 16.53
CA GLY A 661 -18.58 -7.95 15.53
C GLY A 661 -19.21 -9.34 15.52
N ALA A 662 -20.46 -9.46 15.96
CA ALA A 662 -21.24 -10.68 15.78
C ALA A 662 -21.56 -10.87 14.30
N LEU A 663 -21.22 -12.04 13.74
CA LEU A 663 -21.56 -12.39 12.36
C LEU A 663 -23.04 -12.76 12.29
N VAL A 664 -23.85 -11.97 11.58
CA VAL A 664 -25.26 -12.27 11.30
C VAL A 664 -25.37 -12.75 9.85
N GLU A 665 -25.66 -14.04 9.67
CA GLU A 665 -25.89 -14.63 8.36
C GLU A 665 -27.38 -14.74 8.08
N VAL A 666 -27.79 -14.28 6.90
CA VAL A 666 -29.14 -14.44 6.37
C VAL A 666 -29.18 -15.62 5.41
N TRP A 667 -30.19 -16.46 5.58
CA TRP A 667 -30.46 -17.65 4.78
C TRP A 667 -31.85 -17.56 4.16
N ALA A 668 -32.03 -18.18 3.00
CA ALA A 668 -33.32 -18.24 2.33
C ALA A 668 -33.67 -19.67 1.91
N SER A 669 -34.96 -20.00 1.87
CA SER A 669 -35.42 -21.31 1.36
C SER A 669 -35.02 -21.48 -0.10
N ASN A 670 -34.48 -22.64 -0.47
CA ASN A 670 -34.01 -22.86 -1.83
C ASN A 670 -35.15 -22.78 -2.87
N VAL A 671 -34.89 -22.13 -4.01
CA VAL A 671 -35.83 -22.00 -5.13
C VAL A 671 -35.54 -22.97 -6.28
N LEU A 672 -34.40 -23.66 -6.24
CA LEU A 672 -33.95 -24.58 -7.27
C LEU A 672 -34.39 -26.00 -6.95
N ALA A 673 -34.95 -26.70 -7.94
CA ALA A 673 -35.29 -28.11 -7.81
C ALA A 673 -34.02 -28.98 -8.00
N GLY A 674 -33.78 -29.97 -7.14
CA GLY A 674 -32.63 -30.88 -7.29
C GLY A 674 -32.06 -31.40 -5.97
N PRO A 675 -30.78 -31.82 -5.93
CA PRO A 675 -30.10 -32.32 -4.72
C PRO A 675 -29.61 -31.20 -3.79
N TYR A 676 -30.05 -29.95 -3.99
CA TYR A 676 -29.58 -28.80 -3.23
C TYR A 676 -30.15 -28.78 -1.81
N PRO A 677 -29.48 -28.14 -0.84
CA PRO A 677 -29.99 -28.00 0.52
C PRO A 677 -31.31 -27.22 0.56
N ASP A 678 -32.17 -27.52 1.54
CA ASP A 678 -33.46 -26.82 1.73
C ASP A 678 -33.28 -25.31 1.98
N TYR A 679 -32.11 -24.89 2.47
CA TYR A 679 -31.75 -23.50 2.78
C TYR A 679 -30.36 -23.19 2.25
N MET A 680 -30.20 -22.00 1.68
CA MET A 680 -28.91 -21.49 1.21
C MET A 680 -28.62 -20.12 1.82
N ARG A 681 -27.33 -19.84 2.07
CA ARG A 681 -26.87 -18.52 2.51
C ARG A 681 -27.20 -17.50 1.42
N SER A 682 -27.65 -16.33 1.85
CA SER A 682 -28.09 -15.24 0.98
C SER A 682 -27.10 -14.07 1.05
N VAL A 683 -26.97 -13.46 2.23
CA VAL A 683 -26.06 -12.35 2.53
C VAL A 683 -25.68 -12.42 4.01
N TRP A 684 -24.67 -11.68 4.44
CA TRP A 684 -24.29 -11.59 5.85
C TRP A 684 -23.75 -10.20 6.17
N GLY A 685 -23.69 -9.88 7.45
CA GLY A 685 -23.11 -8.65 7.96
C GLY A 685 -22.62 -8.82 9.39
N TYR A 686 -22.02 -7.78 9.94
CA TYR A 686 -21.43 -7.79 11.26
C TYR A 686 -22.02 -6.68 12.12
N THR A 687 -22.25 -6.97 13.40
CA THR A 687 -22.73 -5.95 14.34
C THR A 687 -21.68 -4.89 14.63
N ASP A 688 -22.12 -3.64 14.72
CA ASP A 688 -21.31 -2.52 15.17
C ASP A 688 -21.13 -2.52 16.70
N ALA A 689 -20.53 -1.45 17.24
CA ALA A 689 -20.29 -1.29 18.67
C ALA A 689 -21.57 -1.23 19.53
N THR A 690 -22.73 -1.00 18.91
CA THR A 690 -24.04 -1.02 19.56
C THR A 690 -24.73 -2.39 19.50
N GLY A 691 -24.05 -3.38 18.92
CA GLY A 691 -24.54 -4.74 18.75
C GLY A 691 -25.61 -4.83 17.66
N THR A 692 -25.62 -3.91 16.69
CA THR A 692 -26.64 -3.88 15.63
C THR A 692 -26.04 -4.00 14.24
N VAL A 693 -26.79 -4.64 13.34
CA VAL A 693 -26.51 -4.67 11.91
C VAL A 693 -27.80 -4.52 11.12
N LYS A 694 -27.75 -3.72 10.05
CA LYS A 694 -28.88 -3.49 9.15
C LYS A 694 -28.55 -4.01 7.76
N MET A 695 -29.46 -4.78 7.19
CA MET A 695 -29.32 -5.35 5.85
C MET A 695 -30.59 -5.15 5.03
N LYS A 696 -30.43 -4.86 3.74
CA LYS A 696 -31.51 -4.83 2.76
C LYS A 696 -31.62 -6.21 2.13
N LEU A 697 -32.81 -6.77 2.16
CA LEU A 697 -33.08 -8.14 1.70
C LEU A 697 -34.20 -8.11 0.68
N GLY A 698 -34.23 -9.11 -0.20
CA GLY A 698 -35.30 -9.26 -1.18
C GLY A 698 -36.63 -9.67 -0.55
N ASN A 699 -37.71 -9.48 -1.31
CA ASN A 699 -39.06 -9.81 -0.87
C ASN A 699 -39.57 -11.14 -1.45
N THR A 700 -40.75 -11.59 -1.00
CA THR A 700 -41.38 -12.83 -1.51
C THR A 700 -40.55 -14.08 -1.17
N ARG A 701 -39.74 -14.01 -0.12
CA ARG A 701 -38.88 -15.11 0.36
C ARG A 701 -39.21 -15.46 1.81
N ASN A 702 -39.01 -16.72 2.19
CA ASN A 702 -38.87 -17.04 3.60
C ASN A 702 -37.41 -16.81 3.98
N LEU A 703 -37.18 -15.91 4.94
CA LEU A 703 -35.85 -15.53 5.37
C LEU A 703 -35.61 -15.98 6.80
N TYR A 704 -34.40 -16.49 7.00
CA TYR A 704 -33.90 -17.03 8.25
C TYR A 704 -32.60 -16.34 8.62
N ALA A 705 -32.29 -16.28 9.90
CA ALA A 705 -31.04 -15.70 10.40
C ALA A 705 -30.36 -16.65 11.38
N ARG A 706 -29.03 -16.52 11.46
CA ARG A 706 -28.20 -17.08 12.53
C ARG A 706 -27.14 -16.06 12.91
N CYS A 707 -26.70 -16.12 14.16
CA CYS A 707 -25.66 -15.29 14.70
C CYS A 707 -24.53 -16.17 15.25
N GLU A 708 -23.29 -15.86 14.86
CA GLU A 708 -22.08 -16.47 15.39
C GLU A 708 -21.22 -15.45 16.11
N THR A 709 -20.77 -15.81 17.33
CA THR A 709 -19.89 -14.97 18.15
C THR A 709 -18.94 -15.84 18.98
N PRO A 710 -17.81 -15.31 19.48
CA PRO A 710 -16.99 -15.99 20.49
C PRO A 710 -17.75 -16.31 21.80
N LEU A 711 -18.86 -15.63 22.08
CA LEU A 711 -19.72 -15.85 23.26
C LEU A 711 -20.75 -16.97 23.04
N GLY A 712 -20.79 -17.57 21.85
CA GLY A 712 -21.74 -18.60 21.44
C GLY A 712 -22.69 -18.13 20.35
N ASN A 713 -23.49 -19.08 19.85
CA ASN A 713 -24.33 -18.89 18.66
C ASN A 713 -25.81 -18.79 19.02
N TYR A 714 -26.56 -18.10 18.16
CA TYR A 714 -28.02 -18.13 18.17
C TYR A 714 -28.58 -18.49 16.77
N PRO A 715 -29.49 -19.46 16.64
CA PRO A 715 -29.90 -20.39 17.69
C PRO A 715 -28.74 -21.28 18.16
N VAL A 716 -28.89 -21.91 19.33
CA VAL A 716 -27.86 -22.82 19.86
C VAL A 716 -27.74 -24.06 18.96
N GLY A 717 -26.56 -24.27 18.38
CA GLY A 717 -26.21 -25.40 17.52
C GLY A 717 -25.69 -24.97 16.15
N GLU A 718 -24.68 -25.66 15.61
CA GLU A 718 -23.94 -25.23 14.41
C GLU A 718 -24.76 -25.21 13.11
N ASP A 719 -25.85 -25.97 13.01
CA ASP A 719 -26.70 -26.06 11.82
C ASP A 719 -28.12 -25.50 12.05
N LYS A 720 -28.29 -24.63 13.05
CA LYS A 720 -29.59 -24.05 13.39
C LYS A 720 -29.74 -22.66 12.80
N ILE A 721 -30.93 -22.41 12.26
CA ILE A 721 -31.36 -21.13 11.69
C ILE A 721 -32.75 -20.80 12.25
N ASP A 722 -33.04 -19.51 12.42
CA ASP A 722 -34.30 -18.99 12.97
C ASP A 722 -35.09 -18.22 11.92
N GLU A 723 -36.39 -18.49 11.76
CA GLU A 723 -37.22 -17.80 10.78
C GLU A 723 -37.70 -16.46 11.35
N PHE A 724 -37.25 -15.34 10.75
CA PHE A 724 -37.64 -14.00 11.20
C PHE A 724 -38.64 -13.32 10.25
N ALA A 725 -38.65 -13.72 8.97
CA ALA A 725 -39.56 -13.17 7.97
C ALA A 725 -40.17 -14.30 7.12
N PRO A 726 -41.28 -14.91 7.58
CA PRO A 726 -42.05 -15.82 6.74
C PRO A 726 -42.71 -15.02 5.61
N TYR A 727 -42.29 -15.25 4.37
CA TYR A 727 -42.74 -14.55 3.18
C TYR A 727 -42.61 -13.02 3.28
N SER A 728 -41.36 -12.55 3.15
CA SER A 728 -40.94 -11.16 3.22
C SER A 728 -41.71 -10.23 2.27
N ARG A 729 -41.88 -8.96 2.65
CA ARG A 729 -42.67 -7.97 1.89
C ARG A 729 -41.87 -6.70 1.61
N ALA A 730 -41.95 -6.21 0.38
CA ALA A 730 -41.33 -4.95 -0.01
C ALA A 730 -41.72 -3.80 0.94
N GLY A 731 -40.73 -3.04 1.40
CA GLY A 731 -40.86 -1.91 2.33
C GLY A 731 -41.11 -2.29 3.79
N ALA A 732 -41.18 -3.58 4.14
CA ALA A 732 -41.28 -4.01 5.54
C ALA A 732 -39.92 -3.93 6.23
N VAL A 733 -39.93 -3.66 7.54
CA VAL A 733 -38.77 -3.75 8.43
C VAL A 733 -39.03 -4.88 9.42
N TYR A 734 -38.10 -5.81 9.53
CA TYR A 734 -38.16 -6.95 10.44
C TYR A 734 -37.10 -6.79 11.51
N SER A 735 -37.51 -6.77 12.78
CA SER A 735 -36.58 -6.76 13.92
C SER A 735 -36.24 -8.19 14.32
N TRP A 736 -34.95 -8.46 14.52
CA TRP A 736 -34.44 -9.74 15.00
C TRP A 736 -33.49 -9.51 16.19
N ASP A 737 -34.08 -9.48 17.38
CA ASP A 737 -33.37 -9.23 18.63
C ASP A 737 -33.05 -10.56 19.33
N VAL A 738 -31.77 -10.88 19.48
CA VAL A 738 -31.33 -12.18 20.03
C VAL A 738 -30.30 -12.03 21.13
N SER A 739 -30.32 -12.98 22.07
CA SER A 739 -29.35 -13.06 23.16
C SER A 739 -28.51 -14.32 23.00
N VAL A 740 -27.18 -14.16 23.03
CA VAL A 740 -26.22 -15.28 22.99
C VAL A 740 -25.87 -15.76 24.41
N PRO A 741 -25.44 -17.03 24.58
CA PRO A 741 -25.28 -17.62 25.92
C PRO A 741 -24.17 -17.02 26.81
N GLY A 742 -23.10 -16.50 26.22
CA GLY A 742 -21.97 -15.92 26.96
C GLY A 742 -22.23 -14.52 27.49
N THR A 743 -21.20 -13.91 28.07
CA THR A 743 -21.24 -12.56 28.64
C THR A 743 -20.11 -11.72 28.06
N MET A 744 -20.39 -10.46 27.74
CA MET A 744 -19.35 -9.50 27.36
C MET A 744 -18.36 -9.30 28.51
N PRO A 745 -17.06 -9.17 28.23
CA PRO A 745 -16.14 -8.64 29.21
C PRO A 745 -16.55 -7.22 29.60
N SER A 746 -16.16 -6.80 30.80
CA SER A 746 -16.42 -5.42 31.25
C SER A 746 -15.29 -4.94 32.14
N LEU A 747 -15.02 -3.64 32.06
CA LEU A 747 -14.13 -2.95 32.98
C LEU A 747 -14.89 -2.60 34.27
N SER A 748 -14.40 -3.05 35.41
CA SER A 748 -15.07 -2.85 36.71
C SER A 748 -14.34 -1.81 37.56
N THR A 749 -14.90 -0.61 37.68
CA THR A 749 -14.31 0.49 38.47
C THR A 749 -15.29 1.13 39.46
N PHE A 750 -14.76 1.89 40.41
CA PHE A 750 -15.52 2.83 41.22
C PHE A 750 -14.77 4.17 41.34
N ALA A 751 -15.51 5.27 41.42
CA ALA A 751 -14.90 6.60 41.47
C ALA A 751 -14.18 6.85 42.81
N VAL A 752 -12.96 7.39 42.72
CA VAL A 752 -12.14 7.86 43.84
C VAL A 752 -11.85 9.35 43.61
N PRO A 753 -11.82 10.21 44.66
CA PRO A 753 -11.47 11.62 44.49
C PRO A 753 -10.06 11.79 43.90
N PRO A 754 -9.84 12.75 42.98
CA PRO A 754 -8.50 13.10 42.51
C PRO A 754 -7.55 13.46 43.66
N PRO A 755 -6.23 13.31 43.48
CA PRO A 755 -5.26 13.73 44.47
C PRO A 755 -5.31 15.25 44.72
N GLU A 756 -4.86 15.68 45.90
CA GLU A 756 -4.56 17.10 46.17
C GLU A 756 -3.20 17.44 45.52
N THR A 757 -3.10 18.61 44.88
CA THR A 757 -1.85 19.12 44.29
C THR A 757 -1.20 20.13 45.23
N ASP A 758 0.11 20.00 45.45
CA ASP A 758 0.88 20.83 46.39
C ASP A 758 1.38 22.16 45.75
N ASP A 759 1.50 22.21 44.42
CA ASP A 759 2.10 23.33 43.66
C ASP A 759 1.26 23.83 42.47
N GLY A 760 0.14 23.18 42.15
CA GLY A 760 -0.73 23.54 41.02
C GLY A 760 -0.45 22.78 39.72
N THR A 761 0.51 21.86 39.73
CA THR A 761 0.84 21.01 38.56
C THR A 761 -0.31 20.06 38.22
N HIS A 762 -0.60 19.94 36.93
CA HIS A 762 -1.62 19.04 36.39
C HIS A 762 -1.24 18.50 35.02
N LEU A 763 -1.87 17.40 34.60
CA LEU A 763 -1.79 16.88 33.25
C LEU A 763 -2.95 17.41 32.44
N SER A 764 -2.70 18.09 31.31
CA SER A 764 -3.72 18.35 30.31
C SER A 764 -3.76 17.20 29.31
N ILE A 765 -4.89 16.52 29.24
CA ILE A 765 -5.05 15.29 28.46
C ILE A 765 -6.04 15.58 27.34
N SER A 766 -5.72 15.17 26.11
CA SER A 766 -6.63 15.19 24.96
C SER A 766 -6.51 13.90 24.18
N PHE A 767 -7.64 13.37 23.69
CA PHE A 767 -7.64 12.21 22.80
C PHE A 767 -8.82 12.18 21.86
N ALA A 768 -8.67 11.48 20.74
CA ALA A 768 -9.69 11.29 19.72
C ALA A 768 -9.58 9.91 19.08
N LEU A 769 -10.72 9.34 18.68
CA LEU A 769 -10.80 8.07 17.98
C LEU A 769 -11.40 8.24 16.58
N PRO A 770 -10.57 8.58 15.58
CA PRO A 770 -11.07 8.91 14.25
C PRO A 770 -11.81 7.75 13.56
N TYR A 771 -11.49 6.50 13.92
CA TYR A 771 -12.16 5.30 13.44
C TYR A 771 -11.89 4.10 14.37
N GLN A 772 -12.65 3.03 14.15
CA GLN A 772 -12.40 1.69 14.64
C GLN A 772 -12.37 0.71 13.46
N THR A 773 -11.57 -0.34 13.57
CA THR A 773 -11.42 -1.37 12.54
C THR A 773 -12.15 -2.63 12.98
N LEU A 774 -13.13 -3.02 12.18
CA LEU A 774 -13.80 -4.32 12.25
C LEU A 774 -13.10 -5.30 11.31
N TYR A 775 -12.73 -6.46 11.83
CA TYR A 775 -12.23 -7.56 11.00
C TYR A 775 -13.35 -8.52 10.63
N CYS A 776 -13.72 -8.51 9.35
CA CYS A 776 -14.85 -9.26 8.83
C CYS A 776 -14.34 -10.57 8.22
N ARG A 777 -14.59 -11.70 8.89
CA ARG A 777 -14.31 -13.03 8.33
C ARG A 777 -15.40 -13.39 7.33
N ASN A 778 -15.05 -13.45 6.07
CA ASN A 778 -15.94 -13.95 5.05
C ASN A 778 -16.28 -15.44 5.31
N PRO A 779 -17.56 -15.83 5.44
CA PRO A 779 -17.93 -17.20 5.74
C PRO A 779 -17.91 -18.13 4.52
N MET A 780 -17.59 -17.62 3.32
CA MET A 780 -17.45 -18.40 2.08
C MET A 780 -15.98 -18.78 1.82
N ASP A 781 -15.06 -17.82 1.81
CA ASP A 781 -13.65 -18.05 1.49
C ASP A 781 -12.72 -18.03 2.73
N TYR A 782 -13.25 -17.63 3.89
CA TYR A 782 -12.54 -17.45 5.17
C TYR A 782 -11.46 -16.38 5.18
N ASN A 783 -11.43 -15.50 4.19
CA ASN A 783 -10.60 -14.30 4.23
C ASN A 783 -11.11 -13.32 5.27
N VAL A 784 -10.18 -12.54 5.83
CA VAL A 784 -10.48 -11.57 6.89
C VAL A 784 -10.18 -10.17 6.37
N ALA A 785 -11.24 -9.50 5.93
CA ALA A 785 -11.20 -8.12 5.47
C ALA A 785 -11.17 -7.15 6.65
N ALA A 786 -10.71 -5.93 6.40
CA ALA A 786 -10.71 -4.84 7.38
C ALA A 786 -11.68 -3.73 6.95
N GLU A 787 -12.64 -3.39 7.80
CA GLU A 787 -13.61 -2.31 7.56
C GLU A 787 -13.46 -1.22 8.62
N LYS A 788 -13.29 0.03 8.19
CA LYS A 788 -13.18 1.19 9.09
C LYS A 788 -14.58 1.75 9.38
N LEU A 789 -15.02 1.63 10.62
CA LEU A 789 -16.24 2.24 11.13
C LEU A 789 -15.89 3.56 11.85
N ARG A 790 -16.78 4.55 11.79
CA ARG A 790 -16.53 5.89 12.36
C ARG A 790 -17.70 6.40 13.21
N PRO A 791 -17.44 7.12 14.32
CA PRO A 791 -16.13 7.23 15.00
C PRO A 791 -15.72 5.91 15.68
N GLY A 792 -14.50 5.85 16.22
CA GLY A 792 -14.15 4.81 17.22
C GLY A 792 -14.62 5.19 18.62
N GLN A 793 -14.46 4.29 19.59
CA GLN A 793 -14.84 4.50 20.98
C GLN A 793 -13.93 3.75 21.96
N ILE A 794 -13.61 4.36 23.10
CA ILE A 794 -12.73 3.76 24.12
C ILE A 794 -13.24 4.07 25.53
N ASP A 795 -12.98 3.17 26.47
CA ASP A 795 -13.08 3.49 27.89
C ASP A 795 -11.77 4.12 28.35
N PHE A 796 -11.84 5.28 29.01
CA PHE A 796 -10.68 5.97 29.53
C PHE A 796 -10.75 6.05 31.06
N VAL A 797 -9.70 5.62 31.76
CA VAL A 797 -9.61 5.71 33.21
C VAL A 797 -8.22 6.18 33.67
N ILE A 798 -8.16 6.89 34.81
CA ILE A 798 -6.91 7.22 35.49
C ILE A 798 -6.88 6.54 36.86
N CYS A 799 -5.83 5.78 37.15
CA CYS A 799 -5.66 5.09 38.44
C CYS A 799 -4.21 5.16 38.94
N ASP A 800 -3.97 4.72 40.18
CA ASP A 800 -2.62 4.62 40.75
C ASP A 800 -1.97 3.25 40.44
N ALA A 801 -0.73 3.06 40.89
CA ALA A 801 0.00 1.82 40.67
C ALA A 801 -0.66 0.57 41.31
N GLU A 802 -1.35 0.69 42.44
CA GLU A 802 -2.00 -0.44 43.10
C GLU A 802 -3.25 -0.86 42.32
N ASP A 803 -4.05 0.12 41.89
CA ASP A 803 -5.27 -0.07 41.13
C ASP A 803 -4.98 -0.50 39.68
N PHE A 804 -3.89 -0.03 39.07
CA PHE A 804 -3.41 -0.55 37.78
C PHE A 804 -3.00 -2.03 37.86
N GLN A 805 -2.41 -2.48 38.98
CA GLN A 805 -2.14 -3.92 39.18
C GLN A 805 -3.42 -4.75 39.34
N LYS A 806 -4.50 -4.17 39.91
CA LYS A 806 -5.82 -4.82 39.99
C LYS A 806 -6.45 -4.97 38.61
N LEU A 807 -6.33 -3.95 37.74
CA LEU A 807 -6.73 -4.03 36.34
C LEU A 807 -6.10 -5.25 35.64
N GLY A 808 -4.79 -5.44 35.76
CA GLY A 808 -4.08 -6.59 35.17
C GLY A 808 -4.52 -7.96 35.71
N ARG A 809 -5.23 -8.00 36.85
CA ARG A 809 -5.83 -9.22 37.43
C ARG A 809 -7.34 -9.34 37.16
N GLY A 810 -7.95 -8.37 36.48
CA GLY A 810 -9.40 -8.31 36.25
C GLY A 810 -10.21 -8.05 37.54
N GLU A 811 -9.60 -7.45 38.56
CA GLU A 811 -10.26 -7.10 39.82
C GLU A 811 -10.92 -5.70 39.73
N THR A 812 -11.95 -5.46 40.54
CA THR A 812 -12.53 -4.11 40.66
C THR A 812 -11.54 -3.14 41.30
N PHE A 813 -11.37 -1.94 40.73
CA PHE A 813 -10.39 -0.95 41.20
C PHE A 813 -10.92 0.49 41.22
N GLY A 814 -10.20 1.38 41.91
CA GLY A 814 -10.53 2.80 42.01
C GLY A 814 -10.06 3.60 40.80
N ALA A 815 -10.91 4.48 40.28
CA ALA A 815 -10.57 5.40 39.19
C ALA A 815 -10.73 6.85 39.64
N PHE A 816 -9.68 7.66 39.47
CA PHE A 816 -9.69 9.09 39.77
C PHE A 816 -10.48 9.90 38.73
N ALA A 817 -10.41 9.47 37.47
CA ALA A 817 -11.19 9.99 36.36
C ALA A 817 -11.65 8.81 35.49
N GLN A 818 -12.82 8.95 34.88
CA GLN A 818 -13.38 7.92 34.01
C GLN A 818 -14.27 8.53 32.92
N MET A 819 -14.15 8.02 31.70
CA MET A 819 -15.01 8.28 30.56
C MET A 819 -15.33 6.94 29.89
N TRP A 820 -16.60 6.69 29.56
CA TRP A 820 -17.06 5.43 28.99
C TRP A 820 -17.49 5.63 27.54
N ASP A 821 -17.17 4.68 26.66
CA ASP A 821 -17.50 4.76 25.23
C ASP A 821 -17.12 6.11 24.58
N ALA A 822 -16.01 6.71 25.02
CA ALA A 822 -15.60 8.03 24.59
C ALA A 822 -15.07 7.98 23.15
N THR A 823 -15.62 8.80 22.26
CA THR A 823 -15.12 8.97 20.89
C THR A 823 -14.00 10.02 20.81
N GLN A 824 -13.95 10.89 21.82
CA GLN A 824 -12.92 11.88 22.08
C GLN A 824 -13.01 12.31 23.55
N GLY A 825 -11.95 12.89 24.10
CA GLY A 825 -11.95 13.42 25.46
C GLY A 825 -10.91 14.51 25.67
N SER A 826 -11.18 15.36 26.65
CA SER A 826 -10.21 16.32 27.16
C SER A 826 -10.47 16.57 28.64
N LEU A 827 -9.42 16.55 29.46
CA LEU A 827 -9.50 16.82 30.89
C LEU A 827 -8.16 17.29 31.46
N ASP A 828 -8.23 18.14 32.49
CA ASP A 828 -7.09 18.51 33.31
C ASP A 828 -7.09 17.66 34.59
N PHE A 829 -6.02 16.91 34.82
CA PHE A 829 -5.89 15.99 35.95
C PHE A 829 -4.83 16.48 36.94
N PRO A 830 -5.20 16.86 38.18
CA PRO A 830 -4.21 17.26 39.17
C PRO A 830 -3.30 16.07 39.52
N VAL A 831 -2.01 16.33 39.70
CA VAL A 831 -1.04 15.31 40.08
C VAL A 831 -0.36 15.64 41.41
N SER A 832 0.02 14.61 42.16
CA SER A 832 0.83 14.76 43.38
C SER A 832 2.30 14.39 43.15
N THR A 833 3.19 14.94 43.97
CA THR A 833 4.65 14.75 43.86
C THR A 833 5.15 13.42 44.44
N SER A 834 4.25 12.50 44.84
CA SER A 834 4.61 11.27 45.56
C SER A 834 4.09 9.97 44.94
N SER A 835 3.35 10.05 43.84
CA SER A 835 2.63 8.90 43.28
C SER A 835 2.76 8.84 41.76
N ASP A 836 2.71 7.62 41.23
CA ASP A 836 2.56 7.39 39.79
C ASP A 836 1.08 7.33 39.42
N TYR A 837 0.75 7.84 38.24
CA TYR A 837 -0.59 7.73 37.66
C TYR A 837 -0.53 6.99 36.34
N TYR A 838 -1.56 6.17 36.09
CA TYR A 838 -1.71 5.36 34.90
C TYR A 838 -2.93 5.85 34.15
N LEU A 839 -2.71 6.39 32.95
CA LEU A 839 -3.74 6.79 32.00
C LEU A 839 -4.03 5.57 31.13
N VAL A 840 -5.19 4.95 31.31
CA VAL A 840 -5.55 3.69 30.67
C VAL A 840 -6.65 3.94 29.65
N PHE A 841 -6.33 3.66 28.38
CA PHE A 841 -7.27 3.61 27.27
C PHE A 841 -7.67 2.14 27.04
N SER A 842 -8.79 1.74 27.63
CA SER A 842 -9.28 0.36 27.68
C SER A 842 -10.24 0.05 26.54
N ASN A 843 -9.97 -1.05 25.84
CA ASN A 843 -10.83 -1.70 24.86
C ASN A 843 -11.23 -3.12 25.32
N ILE A 844 -11.19 -3.36 26.65
CA ILE A 844 -11.46 -4.66 27.28
C ILE A 844 -12.91 -5.11 27.01
N ASP A 845 -13.85 -4.17 26.96
CA ASP A 845 -15.27 -4.39 26.76
C ASP A 845 -15.65 -4.69 25.29
N ARG A 846 -14.67 -4.87 24.40
CA ARG A 846 -14.87 -5.26 22.99
C ARG A 846 -14.36 -6.64 22.67
N LEU A 847 -15.02 -7.30 21.72
CA LEU A 847 -14.62 -8.60 21.20
C LEU A 847 -13.92 -8.52 19.85
N SER A 848 -14.31 -7.58 18.99
CA SER A 848 -13.93 -7.60 17.57
C SER A 848 -13.42 -6.26 17.04
N LEU A 849 -13.83 -5.14 17.64
CA LEU A 849 -13.50 -3.79 17.18
C LEU A 849 -12.18 -3.26 17.73
N ASN A 850 -11.23 -2.99 16.82
CA ASN A 850 -9.93 -2.41 17.14
C ASN A 850 -10.03 -0.89 17.10
N GLN A 851 -9.46 -0.20 18.07
CA GLN A 851 -9.59 1.25 18.17
C GLN A 851 -8.35 1.96 17.63
N ALA A 852 -8.53 2.95 16.78
CA ALA A 852 -7.45 3.88 16.42
C ALA A 852 -7.52 5.07 17.39
N LEU A 853 -6.55 5.18 18.29
CA LEU A 853 -6.49 6.18 19.34
C LEU A 853 -5.38 7.19 19.03
N TYR A 854 -5.76 8.45 18.82
CA TYR A 854 -4.84 9.57 18.88
C TYR A 854 -4.94 10.22 20.26
N TYR A 855 -3.82 10.53 20.89
CA TYR A 855 -3.80 11.27 22.16
C TYR A 855 -2.65 12.28 22.22
N SER A 856 -2.83 13.33 23.03
CA SER A 856 -1.84 14.33 23.42
C SER A 856 -1.92 14.51 24.94
N LEU A 857 -0.78 14.46 25.63
CA LEU A 857 -0.66 14.64 27.07
C LEU A 857 0.37 15.71 27.34
N ASP A 858 -0.04 16.77 28.03
CA ASP A 858 0.81 17.90 28.39
C ASP A 858 0.97 17.95 29.92
N VAL A 859 2.18 18.18 30.40
CA VAL A 859 2.43 18.55 31.80
C VAL A 859 2.34 20.06 31.89
N VAL A 860 1.43 20.56 32.74
CA VAL A 860 1.21 22.00 32.92
C VAL A 860 1.58 22.38 34.36
N GLY A 861 2.60 23.23 34.49
CA GLY A 861 3.08 23.73 35.77
C GLY A 861 2.07 24.65 36.46
N GLY A 862 2.30 24.94 37.76
CA GLY A 862 1.42 25.81 38.55
C GLY A 862 1.32 27.26 38.05
N ASP A 863 2.25 27.69 37.19
CA ASP A 863 2.25 28.99 36.52
C ASP A 863 1.48 29.00 35.18
N GLY A 864 1.03 27.82 34.71
CA GLY A 864 0.24 27.63 33.50
C GLY A 864 1.06 27.41 32.22
N HIS A 865 2.38 27.27 32.30
CA HIS A 865 3.21 26.90 31.15
C HIS A 865 3.22 25.39 30.92
N ILE A 866 3.25 24.98 29.65
CA ILE A 866 3.47 23.57 29.26
C ILE A 866 4.95 23.26 29.50
N GLU A 867 5.21 22.37 30.45
CA GLU A 867 6.55 21.91 30.82
C GLU A 867 7.01 20.74 29.94
N ASP A 868 6.08 19.90 29.47
CA ASP A 868 6.36 18.75 28.61
C ASP A 868 5.11 18.33 27.82
N SER A 869 5.28 17.66 26.69
CA SER A 869 4.20 17.18 25.81
C SER A 869 4.57 15.85 25.15
N ILE A 870 3.62 14.91 25.12
CA ILE A 870 3.68 13.70 24.30
C ILE A 870 2.40 13.54 23.50
N SER A 871 2.52 13.24 22.21
CA SER A 871 1.40 12.82 21.39
C SER A 871 1.69 11.51 20.67
N ASN A 872 0.67 10.68 20.45
CA ASN A 872 0.82 9.41 19.75
C ASN A 872 -0.46 8.98 19.03
N LEU A 873 -0.32 8.13 18.02
CA LEU A 873 -1.39 7.41 17.35
C LEU A 873 -1.16 5.92 17.53
N VAL A 874 -2.03 5.25 18.27
CA VAL A 874 -1.89 3.84 18.64
C VAL A 874 -3.14 3.04 18.31
N ARG A 875 -2.96 1.76 18.03
CA ARG A 875 -4.05 0.80 17.87
C ARG A 875 -4.29 0.10 19.21
N VAL A 876 -5.53 0.06 19.67
CA VAL A 876 -5.92 -0.67 20.88
C VAL A 876 -6.78 -1.88 20.49
N PRO A 877 -6.23 -3.11 20.50
CA PRO A 877 -6.98 -4.32 20.14
C PRO A 877 -8.16 -4.63 21.08
N PRO A 878 -9.18 -5.39 20.63
CA PRO A 878 -10.26 -5.87 21.49
C PRO A 878 -9.74 -6.70 22.66
N GLY A 879 -10.36 -6.57 23.83
CA GLY A 879 -9.97 -7.30 25.03
C GLY A 879 -8.67 -6.80 25.68
N THR A 880 -8.11 -5.69 25.20
CA THR A 880 -6.83 -5.13 25.68
C THR A 880 -6.96 -3.67 26.10
N TYR A 881 -5.87 -3.05 26.53
CA TYR A 881 -5.78 -1.63 26.84
C TYR A 881 -4.42 -1.07 26.39
N HIS A 882 -4.36 0.25 26.22
CA HIS A 882 -3.12 1.01 26.08
C HIS A 882 -2.93 1.88 27.31
N ALA A 883 -1.85 1.71 28.05
CA ALA A 883 -1.57 2.49 29.24
C ALA A 883 -0.30 3.36 29.12
N VAL A 884 -0.43 4.62 29.52
CA VAL A 884 0.69 5.56 29.70
C VAL A 884 0.87 5.81 31.19
N ARG A 885 2.08 5.56 31.70
CA ARG A 885 2.46 5.87 33.08
C ARG A 885 3.09 7.25 33.12
N TRP A 886 2.57 8.09 34.00
CA TRP A 886 3.23 9.29 34.47
C TRP A 886 3.87 9.03 35.83
N SER A 887 5.15 9.37 35.95
CA SER A 887 5.90 9.30 37.20
C SER A 887 6.47 10.66 37.54
N TYR A 888 6.19 11.16 38.75
CA TYR A 888 6.82 12.37 39.25
C TYR A 888 8.28 12.10 39.63
N HIS A 889 9.19 12.96 39.17
CA HIS A 889 10.57 13.00 39.61
C HIS A 889 10.88 14.44 40.02
N PRO A 890 11.26 14.71 41.28
CA PRO A 890 11.72 16.05 41.62
C PRO A 890 12.99 16.35 40.82
N ALA A 891 13.00 17.48 40.12
CA ALA A 891 14.16 17.95 39.37
C ALA A 891 15.41 17.90 40.27
N ALA A 892 16.41 17.11 39.87
CA ALA A 892 17.72 17.18 40.49
C ALA A 892 18.34 18.50 40.04
N ASN A 893 18.43 19.49 40.94
CA ASN A 893 19.07 20.77 40.65
C ASN A 893 20.45 20.56 39.97
N ARG A 894 20.63 21.18 38.80
CA ARG A 894 21.77 21.01 37.88
C ARG A 894 22.72 22.20 38.01
N ARG A 895 24.04 21.93 38.01
CA ARG A 895 25.06 22.98 38.11
C ARG A 895 25.06 23.92 36.88
N PRO A 896 25.34 25.22 37.04
CA PRO A 896 25.46 26.16 35.93
C PRO A 896 26.66 25.82 35.05
N VAL A 897 26.60 26.19 33.78
CA VAL A 897 27.63 25.95 32.76
C VAL A 897 28.11 27.27 32.17
N ILE A 898 29.43 27.50 32.20
CA ILE A 898 30.06 28.59 31.45
C ILE A 898 30.37 28.03 30.06
N VAL A 899 29.52 28.33 29.10
CA VAL A 899 29.58 27.83 27.72
C VAL A 899 30.81 28.42 27.01
N GLU A 900 30.99 29.73 27.19
CA GLU A 900 32.08 30.51 26.59
C GLU A 900 32.44 31.70 27.49
N ALA A 901 33.72 32.08 27.49
CA ALA A 901 34.16 33.34 28.07
C ALA A 901 35.39 33.88 27.33
N GLY A 902 35.77 35.12 27.62
CA GLY A 902 36.85 35.78 26.90
C GLY A 902 37.29 37.10 27.51
N PHE A 903 38.41 37.62 27.02
CA PHE A 903 38.99 38.88 27.47
C PHE A 903 38.87 40.01 26.44
N LEU A 904 38.11 39.78 25.36
CA LEU A 904 37.85 40.77 24.31
C LEU A 904 39.15 41.43 23.81
N ASP A 905 39.14 42.75 23.64
CA ASP A 905 40.27 43.56 23.20
C ASP A 905 41.13 44.09 24.36
N THR A 906 41.14 43.42 25.52
CA THR A 906 41.88 43.84 26.73
C THR A 906 43.31 44.29 26.40
N THR A 907 43.64 45.51 26.82
CA THR A 907 44.99 46.08 26.68
C THR A 907 45.49 46.52 28.05
N VAL A 908 46.44 45.78 28.62
CA VAL A 908 47.08 46.11 29.90
C VAL A 908 48.59 46.13 29.71
N SER A 909 49.25 47.14 30.28
CA SER A 909 50.71 47.24 30.32
C SER A 909 51.22 47.32 31.76
N GLU A 910 52.45 46.87 31.99
CA GLU A 910 53.11 46.96 33.29
C GLU A 910 53.35 48.42 33.68
N SER A 911 53.72 49.26 32.72
CA SER A 911 54.12 50.66 32.94
C SER A 911 52.95 51.64 33.07
N GLU A 912 51.84 51.45 32.35
CA GLU A 912 50.72 52.40 32.31
C GLU A 912 49.41 51.80 32.86
N GLY A 913 49.36 50.49 33.11
CA GLY A 913 48.11 49.80 33.38
C GLY A 913 47.28 49.67 32.10
N GLY A 914 45.95 49.61 32.24
CA GLY A 914 45.04 49.64 31.09
C GLY A 914 43.64 49.08 31.39
N LEU A 915 42.83 48.98 30.34
CA LEU A 915 41.45 48.52 30.44
C LEU A 915 41.40 47.01 30.35
N PHE A 916 40.86 46.39 31.40
CA PHE A 916 40.59 44.96 31.48
C PHE A 916 39.10 44.72 31.28
N LYS A 917 38.77 43.90 30.29
CA LYS A 917 37.41 43.48 29.97
C LYS A 917 37.33 41.96 30.03
N VAL A 918 36.25 41.45 30.60
CA VAL A 918 35.93 40.03 30.57
C VAL A 918 34.45 39.87 30.28
N ILE A 919 34.12 38.85 29.49
CA ILE A 919 32.78 38.44 29.14
C ILE A 919 32.62 36.94 29.40
N ALA A 920 31.45 36.51 29.81
CA ALA A 920 31.11 35.11 30.02
C ALA A 920 29.65 34.87 29.70
N TYR A 921 29.39 33.93 28.79
CA TYR A 921 28.06 33.41 28.56
C TYR A 921 27.81 32.22 29.49
N VAL A 922 26.84 32.37 30.38
CA VAL A 922 26.58 31.42 31.46
C VAL A 922 25.13 31.00 31.43
N VAL A 923 24.89 29.70 31.35
CA VAL A 923 23.54 29.14 31.38
C VAL A 923 23.38 28.25 32.58
N ASP A 924 22.19 28.27 33.17
CA ASP A 924 21.76 27.22 34.07
C ASP A 924 20.73 26.34 33.36
N PRO A 925 20.90 25.01 33.33
CA PRO A 925 19.87 24.10 32.80
C PRO A 925 18.50 24.29 33.47
N ASP A 926 18.45 24.82 34.69
CA ASP A 926 17.21 25.06 35.43
C ASP A 926 16.65 26.48 35.21
N GLY A 927 17.29 27.27 34.34
CA GLY A 927 16.80 28.53 33.79
C GLY A 927 17.78 29.71 33.95
N PRO A 928 17.76 30.71 33.06
CA PRO A 928 18.75 31.79 33.04
C PRO A 928 18.77 32.65 34.33
N ASN A 929 17.64 32.74 35.04
CA ASN A 929 17.55 33.47 36.31
C ASN A 929 18.13 32.71 37.51
N ASP A 930 18.51 31.44 37.34
CA ASP A 930 19.05 30.63 38.44
C ASP A 930 20.54 30.88 38.68
N VAL A 931 21.24 31.51 37.73
CA VAL A 931 22.63 31.92 37.89
C VAL A 931 22.72 33.08 38.90
N ARG A 932 23.14 32.78 40.13
CA ARG A 932 23.28 33.76 41.21
C ARG A 932 24.49 34.67 41.04
N SER A 933 25.63 34.15 40.57
CA SER A 933 26.85 34.92 40.46
C SER A 933 27.89 34.29 39.55
N VAL A 934 28.61 35.10 38.79
CA VAL A 934 29.80 34.70 38.02
C VAL A 934 31.02 35.42 38.59
N GLN A 935 31.97 34.66 39.14
CA GLN A 935 33.11 35.22 39.86
C GLN A 935 34.43 35.00 39.11
N LEU A 936 35.29 36.01 39.15
CA LEU A 936 36.64 35.97 38.58
C LEU A 936 37.68 35.42 39.58
N PHE A 937 38.52 34.51 39.08
CA PHE A 937 39.61 33.84 39.79
C PHE A 937 40.95 34.21 39.16
N TYR A 938 41.97 34.40 40.00
CA TYR A 938 43.35 34.65 39.57
C TYR A 938 44.27 33.62 40.23
N ASN A 939 45.02 32.85 39.43
CA ASN A 939 45.83 31.71 39.91
C ASN A 939 45.04 30.73 40.80
N GLY A 940 43.77 30.48 40.47
CA GLY A 940 42.89 29.57 41.22
C GLY A 940 42.39 30.10 42.57
N GLN A 941 42.62 31.38 42.88
CA GLN A 941 42.06 32.04 44.06
C GLN A 941 40.94 33.00 43.66
N PRO A 942 39.81 33.04 44.39
CA PRO A 942 38.73 33.98 44.10
C PRO A 942 39.20 35.41 44.35
N THR A 943 38.95 36.30 43.39
CA THR A 943 39.38 37.72 43.50
C THR A 943 38.40 38.59 44.26
N GLY A 944 37.16 38.13 44.45
CA GLY A 944 36.06 38.96 44.95
C GLY A 944 35.43 39.87 43.90
N LEU A 945 35.89 39.80 42.65
CA LEU A 945 35.30 40.51 41.52
C LEU A 945 34.25 39.61 40.85
N PHE A 946 33.08 40.18 40.57
CA PHE A 946 31.95 39.50 39.95
C PHE A 946 31.60 40.18 38.63
N LEU A 947 31.20 39.38 37.66
CA LEU A 947 30.64 39.87 36.41
C LEU A 947 29.13 40.13 36.61
N ALA A 948 28.59 41.06 35.84
CA ALA A 948 27.21 41.51 35.94
C ALA A 948 26.45 41.27 34.62
N ASP A 949 25.17 40.92 34.75
CA ASP A 949 24.16 40.77 33.68
C ASP A 949 22.95 41.66 34.04
N ASP A 950 23.24 42.90 34.43
CA ASP A 950 22.26 43.87 34.95
C ASP A 950 22.25 45.20 34.18
N GLY A 951 22.88 45.23 32.99
CA GLY A 951 23.11 46.42 32.17
C GLY A 951 24.20 47.34 32.72
N THR A 952 25.05 46.86 33.64
CA THR A 952 26.18 47.61 34.20
C THR A 952 27.50 46.85 34.03
N GLY A 953 28.63 47.47 34.38
CA GLY A 953 29.92 46.76 34.35
C GLY A 953 30.44 46.39 32.96
N GLY A 954 29.89 46.97 31.89
CA GLY A 954 30.22 46.62 30.50
C GLY A 954 29.10 45.89 29.77
N ASP A 955 28.03 45.52 30.49
CA ASP A 955 26.87 44.81 29.95
C ASP A 955 25.90 45.80 29.29
N SER A 956 25.50 45.49 28.05
CA SER A 956 24.58 46.29 27.26
C SER A 956 23.11 45.92 27.44
N VAL A 957 22.81 44.68 27.89
CA VAL A 957 21.44 44.14 27.96
C VAL A 957 21.29 43.29 29.22
N ALA A 958 20.52 43.79 30.19
CA ALA A 958 20.29 43.07 31.43
C ALA A 958 19.46 41.77 31.25
N ASN A 959 19.85 40.70 31.95
CA ASN A 959 19.25 39.37 32.00
C ASN A 959 19.25 38.63 30.65
N ASP A 960 20.31 38.79 29.86
CA ASP A 960 20.50 38.06 28.60
C ASP A 960 21.46 36.86 28.74
N SER A 961 21.86 36.53 29.97
CA SER A 961 22.82 35.47 30.34
C SER A 961 24.27 35.77 29.92
N LEU A 962 24.56 37.02 29.51
CA LEU A 962 25.89 37.50 29.19
C LEU A 962 26.45 38.35 30.32
N PHE A 963 27.29 37.73 31.14
CA PHE A 963 27.93 38.38 32.27
C PHE A 963 29.19 39.11 31.80
N THR A 964 29.34 40.38 32.17
CA THR A 964 30.52 41.19 31.81
C THR A 964 31.16 41.89 33.01
N LEU A 965 32.45 42.20 32.90
CA LEU A 965 33.16 43.07 33.83
C LEU A 965 34.20 43.90 33.07
N GLU A 966 34.08 45.21 33.13
CA GLU A 966 35.02 46.20 32.62
C GLU A 966 35.62 47.01 33.77
N MET A 967 36.96 47.01 33.88
CA MET A 967 37.67 47.76 34.92
C MET A 967 39.06 48.24 34.48
N ASN A 968 39.51 49.36 35.04
CA ASN A 968 40.89 49.82 34.85
C ASN A 968 41.83 49.13 35.82
N ILE A 969 42.85 48.45 35.28
CA ILE A 969 44.00 47.93 36.03
C ILE A 969 45.07 49.02 36.08
N GLY A 970 45.52 49.38 37.28
CA GLY A 970 46.60 50.36 37.47
C GLY A 970 47.99 49.81 37.08
N PRO A 971 49.01 50.68 36.94
CA PRO A 971 50.37 50.26 36.62
C PRO A 971 50.97 49.37 37.73
N GLY A 972 51.86 48.46 37.35
CA GLY A 972 52.59 47.56 38.26
C GLY A 972 52.18 46.08 38.21
N MET A 973 51.27 45.69 37.30
CA MET A 973 51.06 44.28 36.97
C MET A 973 52.26 43.78 36.15
N PRO A 974 52.98 42.72 36.56
CA PRO A 974 54.19 42.28 35.85
C PRO A 974 53.92 41.99 34.37
N ALA A 975 54.82 42.37 33.45
CA ALA A 975 54.69 41.97 32.06
C ALA A 975 54.77 40.44 31.91
N GLY A 976 53.86 39.86 31.13
CA GLY A 976 53.76 38.42 30.96
C GLY A 976 52.33 37.94 30.65
N GLN A 977 52.17 36.62 30.59
CA GLN A 977 50.87 35.98 30.45
C GLN A 977 50.28 35.63 31.82
N HIS A 978 49.03 36.04 32.03
CA HIS A 978 48.31 35.86 33.28
C HIS A 978 47.08 34.99 33.05
N ARG A 979 46.93 33.94 33.88
CA ARG A 979 45.74 33.08 33.84
C ARG A 979 44.65 33.63 34.74
N VAL A 980 43.53 33.92 34.11
CA VAL A 980 42.28 34.30 34.77
C VAL A 980 41.25 33.22 34.46
N SER A 981 40.49 32.81 35.46
CA SER A 981 39.45 31.80 35.34
C SER A 981 38.13 32.30 35.91
N LEU A 982 37.04 31.65 35.55
CA LEU A 982 35.69 32.02 35.99
C LEU A 982 34.97 30.82 36.60
N VAL A 983 34.14 31.09 37.61
CA VAL A 983 33.23 30.09 38.18
C VAL A 983 31.86 30.72 38.37
N ALA A 984 30.83 30.10 37.80
CA ALA A 984 29.44 30.45 38.02
C ALA A 984 28.88 29.65 39.20
N VAL A 985 27.92 30.25 39.90
CA VAL A 985 27.23 29.65 41.04
C VAL A 985 25.75 29.94 40.92
N ASP A 986 24.91 28.91 41.06
CA ASP A 986 23.45 29.04 41.02
C ASP A 986 22.86 29.53 42.35
N ALA A 987 21.54 29.67 42.41
CA ALA A 987 20.78 30.11 43.57
C ALA A 987 21.01 29.21 44.79
N ASP A 988 21.10 27.90 44.57
CA ASP A 988 21.28 26.85 45.57
C ASP A 988 22.75 26.60 45.97
N GLY A 989 23.69 27.22 45.26
CA GLY A 989 25.11 27.18 45.53
C GLY A 989 25.91 26.09 44.80
N LEU A 990 25.36 25.38 43.80
CA LEU A 990 26.19 24.51 42.96
C LEU A 990 27.08 25.36 42.06
N ARG A 991 28.25 24.82 41.72
CA ARG A 991 29.30 25.55 41.01
C ARG A 991 29.54 24.95 39.65
N SER A 992 29.73 25.80 38.64
CA SER A 992 30.19 25.38 37.33
C SER A 992 31.56 24.74 37.38
N VAL A 993 31.92 24.02 36.32
CA VAL A 993 33.33 23.77 36.03
C VAL A 993 34.03 25.12 35.87
N GLU A 994 35.26 25.21 36.38
CA GLU A 994 36.07 26.43 36.29
C GLU A 994 36.50 26.64 34.83
N TRP A 995 35.94 27.65 34.15
CA TRP A 995 36.39 28.02 32.82
C TRP A 995 37.80 28.63 32.93
N PRO A 996 38.78 28.26 32.08
CA PRO A 996 38.67 27.53 30.82
C PRO A 996 39.15 26.07 30.89
N TYR A 997 38.84 25.36 31.98
CA TYR A 997 39.17 23.93 32.08
C TYR A 997 38.05 23.06 31.51
N VAL A 998 38.45 22.02 30.79
CA VAL A 998 37.59 20.88 30.46
C VAL A 998 37.73 19.83 31.57
N GLU A 999 36.61 19.37 32.13
CA GLU A 999 36.59 18.32 33.15
C GLU A 999 36.37 16.94 32.50
N VAL A 1000 37.25 15.98 32.77
CA VAL A 1000 37.06 14.56 32.45
C VAL A 1000 36.67 13.82 33.72
N SER A 1001 35.47 13.23 33.72
CA SER A 1001 34.90 12.58 34.91
C SER A 1001 35.41 11.14 35.12
N ALA A 1002 35.44 10.68 36.39
CA ALA A 1002 36.04 9.39 36.77
C ALA A 1002 35.14 8.14 36.59
N GLY A 1003 33.90 8.28 36.11
CA GLY A 1003 32.94 7.18 35.93
C GLY A 1003 31.92 7.47 34.82
N ARG A 1004 30.96 6.55 34.62
CA ARG A 1004 29.87 6.70 33.63
C ARG A 1004 29.12 8.01 33.85
N GLY A 1005 29.26 8.92 32.88
CA GLY A 1005 28.37 10.07 32.62
C GLY A 1005 27.90 10.87 33.83
N ALA A 1006 28.80 11.59 34.51
CA ALA A 1006 28.38 12.55 35.53
C ALA A 1006 27.71 13.82 34.95
N GLN A 1007 27.55 13.95 33.63
CA GLN A 1007 26.76 15.01 32.99
C GLN A 1007 25.90 14.52 31.80
N ARG A 1008 25.55 13.23 31.74
CA ARG A 1008 24.72 12.68 30.65
C ARG A 1008 23.31 13.27 30.54
N GLY A 1009 22.89 14.12 31.49
CA GLY A 1009 21.58 14.78 31.52
C GLY A 1009 21.52 16.17 30.90
N ILE A 1010 22.58 16.66 30.22
CA ILE A 1010 22.56 17.99 29.58
C ILE A 1010 22.29 17.91 28.08
N LEU A 1011 22.60 16.78 27.41
CA LEU A 1011 22.48 16.64 25.95
C LEU A 1011 21.35 15.71 25.48
N GLU A 1012 20.70 14.96 26.37
CA GLU A 1012 19.47 14.18 26.02
C GLU A 1012 18.18 15.00 26.21
N ASP A 1013 18.29 16.22 26.74
CA ASP A 1013 17.20 17.17 26.88
C ASP A 1013 16.98 17.92 25.56
N SER A 1014 16.04 17.44 24.74
CA SER A 1014 15.65 18.09 23.48
C SER A 1014 15.05 19.49 23.66
N SER A 1015 14.94 20.02 24.89
CA SER A 1015 14.54 21.41 25.16
C SER A 1015 15.69 22.43 25.00
N PHE A 1016 16.93 21.99 24.83
CA PHE A 1016 18.01 22.82 24.27
C PHE A 1016 17.90 22.84 22.74
N ASP A 1017 16.82 23.46 22.27
CA ASP A 1017 16.48 23.58 20.86
C ASP A 1017 17.63 24.19 20.05
N ASN A 1018 17.83 23.73 18.82
CA ASN A 1018 18.76 24.35 17.86
C ASN A 1018 18.46 25.86 17.70
N GLU A 1019 17.19 26.28 17.87
CA GLU A 1019 16.80 27.70 17.88
C GLU A 1019 17.38 28.49 19.07
N ARG A 1020 17.48 27.88 20.26
CA ARG A 1020 18.13 28.52 21.42
C ARG A 1020 19.64 28.61 21.21
N LEU A 1021 20.30 27.57 20.73
CA LEU A 1021 21.75 27.59 20.37
C LEU A 1021 22.06 28.67 19.32
N VAL A 1022 21.23 28.78 18.27
CA VAL A 1022 21.36 29.84 17.25
C VAL A 1022 21.10 31.23 17.85
N SER A 1023 20.19 31.36 18.82
CA SER A 1023 19.99 32.63 19.54
C SER A 1023 21.19 33.01 20.41
N ILE A 1024 21.86 32.02 21.01
CA ILE A 1024 23.05 32.17 21.86
C ILE A 1024 24.23 32.67 21.03
N GLU A 1025 24.49 32.02 19.90
CA GLU A 1025 25.52 32.44 18.94
C GLU A 1025 25.29 33.87 18.46
N ARG A 1026 24.02 34.24 18.20
CA ARG A 1026 23.66 35.60 17.81
C ARG A 1026 23.93 36.64 18.91
N THR A 1027 23.57 36.36 20.16
CA THR A 1027 23.78 37.29 21.30
C THR A 1027 25.27 37.54 21.57
N ILE A 1028 26.08 36.48 21.62
CA ILE A 1028 27.54 36.59 21.79
C ILE A 1028 28.15 37.38 20.62
N ARG A 1029 27.70 37.09 19.39
CA ARG A 1029 28.15 37.80 18.19
C ARG A 1029 27.81 39.29 18.22
N GLU A 1030 26.61 39.67 18.61
CA GLU A 1030 26.19 41.07 18.73
C GLU A 1030 27.07 41.82 19.75
N ALA A 1031 27.33 41.23 20.92
CA ALA A 1031 28.22 41.80 21.93
C ALA A 1031 29.69 41.91 21.46
N LEU A 1032 30.19 40.89 20.74
CA LEU A 1032 31.53 40.90 20.15
C LEU A 1032 31.65 41.93 19.02
N LEU A 1033 30.62 42.14 18.20
CA LEU A 1033 30.59 43.13 17.12
C LEU A 1033 30.63 44.56 17.66
N ASP A 1034 29.94 44.84 18.76
CA ASP A 1034 29.97 46.16 19.42
C ASP A 1034 31.38 46.50 19.93
N SER A 1035 32.13 45.51 20.44
CA SER A 1035 33.53 45.69 20.84
C SER A 1035 34.47 46.05 19.66
N ARG A 1036 34.16 45.59 18.43
CA ARG A 1036 34.96 45.84 17.21
C ARG A 1036 34.82 47.27 16.69
N SER A 1037 33.78 48.00 17.08
CA SER A 1037 33.48 49.35 16.57
C SER A 1037 34.54 50.41 16.92
N ASN A 1038 35.41 50.14 17.90
CA ASN A 1038 36.47 51.05 18.35
C ASN A 1038 37.85 50.86 17.69
N SER A 1039 38.07 49.85 16.82
CA SER A 1039 39.43 49.50 16.34
C SER A 1039 39.62 49.41 14.81
N ARG A 1040 38.73 50.01 14.00
CA ARG A 1040 38.89 49.97 12.53
C ARG A 1040 40.10 50.78 12.07
N SER A 1041 41.00 50.09 11.35
CA SER A 1041 42.08 50.57 10.44
C SER A 1041 43.53 50.56 10.96
N GLN A 1042 44.11 49.37 11.22
CA GLN A 1042 45.55 49.15 10.99
C GLN A 1042 45.80 47.72 10.47
N GLY A 1043 46.10 47.59 9.17
CA GLY A 1043 46.62 46.34 8.63
C GLY A 1043 48.01 46.04 9.21
N GLY A 1044 48.26 44.79 9.59
CA GLY A 1044 49.52 44.32 10.18
C GLY A 1044 49.50 44.06 11.70
N ARG A 1045 48.34 44.16 12.37
CA ARG A 1045 48.17 43.71 13.76
C ARG A 1045 48.04 42.18 13.81
N ALA A 1046 48.66 41.54 14.79
CA ALA A 1046 48.46 40.11 15.03
C ALA A 1046 46.98 39.80 15.36
N PRO A 1047 46.45 38.65 14.94
CA PRO A 1047 45.07 38.28 15.25
C PRO A 1047 44.87 38.12 16.77
N VAL A 1048 43.66 38.36 17.26
CA VAL A 1048 43.30 38.22 18.68
C VAL A 1048 42.11 37.27 18.81
N ILE A 1049 42.22 36.28 19.69
CA ILE A 1049 41.08 35.44 20.09
C ILE A 1049 40.34 36.20 21.19
N MET A 1050 39.13 36.65 20.90
CA MET A 1050 38.34 37.54 21.74
C MET A 1050 37.62 36.76 22.85
N ALA A 1051 37.11 35.59 22.51
CA ALA A 1051 36.45 34.65 23.39
C ALA A 1051 36.60 33.22 22.85
N GLY A 1052 36.43 32.23 23.73
CA GLY A 1052 36.45 30.83 23.39
C GLY A 1052 35.94 29.95 24.54
N GLY A 1053 35.54 28.74 24.22
CA GLY A 1053 34.84 27.89 25.17
C GLY A 1053 34.76 26.43 24.73
N PHE A 1054 34.07 25.65 25.55
CA PHE A 1054 33.91 24.21 25.35
C PHE A 1054 32.45 23.78 25.22
N GLY A 1055 31.52 24.74 25.08
CA GLY A 1055 30.09 24.46 24.97
C GLY A 1055 29.59 23.56 26.09
N PHE A 1056 28.82 22.54 25.72
CA PHE A 1056 28.29 21.50 26.61
C PHE A 1056 29.09 20.20 26.56
N THR A 1057 30.43 20.29 26.48
CA THR A 1057 31.33 19.13 26.48
C THR A 1057 31.10 18.23 27.71
N ASP A 1058 30.78 16.95 27.49
CA ASP A 1058 30.74 15.89 28.52
C ASP A 1058 31.68 14.75 28.13
N ILE A 1059 32.72 14.54 28.94
CA ILE A 1059 33.74 13.51 28.70
C ILE A 1059 33.94 12.69 29.97
N SER A 1060 33.85 11.37 29.82
CA SER A 1060 34.18 10.41 30.87
C SER A 1060 35.44 9.63 30.58
N SER A 1061 36.16 9.29 31.64
CA SER A 1061 37.36 8.43 31.57
C SER A 1061 37.04 7.00 31.11
N SER A 1062 35.83 6.49 31.34
CA SER A 1062 35.43 5.11 31.01
C SER A 1062 34.90 4.95 29.59
N ASP A 1063 33.99 5.83 29.17
CA ASP A 1063 33.23 5.67 27.92
C ASP A 1063 33.62 6.72 26.87
N GLY A 1064 34.46 7.69 27.25
CA GLY A 1064 34.75 8.83 26.40
C GLY A 1064 33.61 9.85 26.44
N GLY A 1065 33.41 10.56 25.35
CA GLY A 1065 32.37 11.58 25.22
C GLY A 1065 32.64 12.52 24.05
N GLU A 1066 31.87 13.59 23.94
CA GLU A 1066 32.01 14.56 22.87
C GLU A 1066 32.74 15.81 23.35
N LEU A 1067 33.77 16.24 22.61
CA LEU A 1067 34.48 17.49 22.83
C LEU A 1067 34.03 18.50 21.77
N SER A 1068 33.47 19.61 22.22
CA SER A 1068 33.20 20.79 21.39
C SER A 1068 34.14 21.93 21.79
N VAL A 1069 34.73 22.62 20.84
CA VAL A 1069 35.64 23.76 21.08
C VAL A 1069 35.25 24.92 20.18
N TYR A 1070 35.14 26.11 20.76
CA TYR A 1070 34.73 27.35 20.09
C TYR A 1070 35.81 28.43 20.25
N ALA A 1071 36.00 29.23 19.22
CA ALA A 1071 36.89 30.38 19.25
C ALA A 1071 36.39 31.51 18.35
N HIS A 1072 36.21 32.71 18.91
CA HIS A 1072 35.92 33.91 18.14
C HIS A 1072 37.20 34.70 17.89
N VAL A 1073 37.61 34.80 16.62
CA VAL A 1073 38.92 35.35 16.24
C VAL A 1073 38.77 36.62 15.41
N GLU A 1074 39.40 37.70 15.86
CA GLU A 1074 39.48 38.97 15.12
C GLU A 1074 40.83 39.07 14.39
N GLY A 1075 40.78 39.12 13.06
CA GLY A 1075 41.95 39.18 12.18
C GLY A 1075 42.40 40.59 11.78
N PHE A 1076 41.65 41.64 12.15
CA PHE A 1076 41.96 43.05 11.83
C PHE A 1076 42.20 43.32 10.32
N GLY A 1077 41.49 42.59 9.46
CA GLY A 1077 41.57 42.71 8.00
C GLY A 1077 42.42 41.64 7.30
N GLU A 1078 43.13 40.77 8.03
CA GLU A 1078 43.79 39.58 7.50
C GLU A 1078 42.88 38.34 7.68
N LYS A 1079 42.82 37.45 6.67
CA LYS A 1079 42.05 36.20 6.75
C LYS A 1079 42.73 35.24 7.74
N ILE A 1080 41.97 34.73 8.71
CA ILE A 1080 42.40 33.64 9.59
C ILE A 1080 42.39 32.33 8.78
N GLU A 1081 43.53 31.63 8.74
CA GLU A 1081 43.70 30.38 8.00
C GLU A 1081 43.23 29.17 8.84
N LYS A 1082 43.54 29.17 10.14
CA LYS A 1082 43.18 28.12 11.08
C LYS A 1082 43.31 28.58 12.53
N VAL A 1083 42.60 27.92 13.43
CA VAL A 1083 42.84 27.98 14.88
C VAL A 1083 43.29 26.60 15.35
N GLU A 1084 44.44 26.54 16.00
CA GLU A 1084 45.03 25.30 16.49
C GLU A 1084 44.88 25.15 18.00
N THR A 1085 44.67 23.91 18.45
CA THR A 1085 44.55 23.55 19.86
C THR A 1085 45.85 22.95 20.42
N TYR A 1086 46.17 23.31 21.65
CA TYR A 1086 47.32 22.85 22.41
C TYR A 1086 46.89 22.43 23.83
N LEU A 1087 47.61 21.53 24.48
CA LEU A 1087 47.57 21.39 25.95
C LEU A 1087 48.52 22.38 26.59
N GLU A 1088 48.20 22.78 27.84
CA GLU A 1088 49.03 23.65 28.67
C GLU A 1088 50.53 23.36 28.51
N GLY A 1089 51.29 24.39 28.14
CA GLY A 1089 52.72 24.27 27.84
C GLY A 1089 53.05 24.02 26.37
N GLY A 1090 52.11 24.25 25.45
CA GLY A 1090 52.34 24.28 24.01
C GLY A 1090 52.46 22.90 23.34
N VAL A 1091 51.83 21.86 23.90
CA VAL A 1091 51.81 20.53 23.27
C VAL A 1091 50.66 20.48 22.25
N PRO A 1092 50.91 20.38 20.94
CA PRO A 1092 49.84 20.40 19.94
C PRO A 1092 48.95 19.17 20.05
N LEU A 1093 47.63 19.38 20.07
CA LEU A 1093 46.64 18.31 20.09
C LEU A 1093 46.30 17.80 18.68
N GLY A 1094 46.67 18.56 17.64
CA GLY A 1094 46.37 18.21 16.25
C GLY A 1094 44.91 18.40 15.86
N MET A 1095 44.12 19.11 16.69
CA MET A 1095 42.74 19.51 16.36
C MET A 1095 42.74 20.94 15.85
N PHE A 1096 42.08 21.15 14.72
CA PHE A 1096 42.02 22.41 13.99
C PHE A 1096 40.57 22.85 13.94
N LEU A 1097 40.28 24.07 14.38
CA LEU A 1097 38.96 24.66 14.26
C LEU A 1097 38.86 25.38 12.91
N HIS A 1098 37.69 25.27 12.29
CA HIS A 1098 37.38 25.81 10.97
C HIS A 1098 36.14 26.72 11.03
N ASP A 1099 36.06 27.65 10.08
CA ASP A 1099 34.97 28.61 9.85
C ASP A 1099 34.45 28.37 8.42
N ASP A 1100 33.94 27.16 8.19
CA ASP A 1100 33.62 26.58 6.87
C ASP A 1100 32.21 25.97 6.75
N GLY A 1101 31.37 26.07 7.78
CA GLY A 1101 30.00 25.57 7.82
C GLY A 1101 29.90 24.04 7.97
N VAL A 1102 30.97 23.38 8.45
CA VAL A 1102 31.04 21.92 8.64
C VAL A 1102 31.66 21.61 10.01
N GLY A 1103 31.41 20.41 10.57
CA GLY A 1103 32.11 19.94 11.77
C GLY A 1103 31.72 20.66 13.08
N GLY A 1104 30.48 21.17 13.14
CA GLY A 1104 29.93 21.93 14.26
C GLY A 1104 29.87 23.44 14.02
N ASP A 1105 30.27 23.94 12.85
CA ASP A 1105 30.11 25.33 12.44
C ASP A 1105 28.79 25.54 11.69
N ALA A 1106 27.91 26.38 12.23
CA ALA A 1106 26.59 26.64 11.66
C ALA A 1106 26.62 27.60 10.45
N VAL A 1107 27.62 28.49 10.37
CA VAL A 1107 27.65 29.57 9.35
C VAL A 1107 29.07 29.84 8.87
N ALA A 1108 29.40 29.29 7.69
CA ALA A 1108 30.70 29.51 7.05
C ALA A 1108 31.06 31.00 6.86
N GLY A 1109 32.25 31.38 7.31
CA GLY A 1109 32.88 32.68 7.10
C GLY A 1109 32.39 33.79 8.04
N ASP A 1110 31.84 33.45 9.19
CA ASP A 1110 31.24 34.40 10.12
C ASP A 1110 32.20 34.90 11.23
N GLY A 1111 33.40 34.31 11.29
CA GLY A 1111 34.47 34.63 12.23
C GLY A 1111 34.44 33.82 13.53
N GLN A 1112 33.55 32.84 13.65
CA GLN A 1112 33.55 31.80 14.67
C GLN A 1112 34.23 30.55 14.12
N PHE A 1113 35.21 30.05 14.84
CA PHE A 1113 35.91 28.81 14.51
C PHE A 1113 35.44 27.74 15.47
N THR A 1114 34.97 26.59 14.95
CA THR A 1114 34.49 25.49 15.78
C THR A 1114 35.16 24.17 15.42
N PHE A 1115 35.15 23.24 16.37
CA PHE A 1115 35.60 21.87 16.18
C PHE A 1115 34.84 20.96 17.15
N GLN A 1116 34.20 19.92 16.62
CA GLN A 1116 33.49 18.91 17.38
C GLN A 1116 34.04 17.51 17.05
N CYS A 1117 34.37 16.73 18.07
CA CYS A 1117 34.78 15.34 17.87
C CYS A 1117 34.37 14.40 19.01
N ALA A 1118 34.10 13.15 18.65
CA ALA A 1118 33.93 12.08 19.62
C ALA A 1118 35.29 11.58 20.11
N LEU A 1119 35.48 11.56 21.43
CA LEU A 1119 36.62 10.99 22.12
C LEU A 1119 36.24 9.63 22.70
N GLY A 1120 37.09 8.62 22.52
CA GLY A 1120 36.93 7.32 23.17
C GLY A 1120 37.34 7.35 24.65
N GLY A 1121 36.92 6.34 25.42
CA GLY A 1121 37.35 6.15 26.81
C GLY A 1121 38.87 5.95 26.96
N GLY A 1122 39.41 6.25 28.14
CA GLY A 1122 40.83 6.08 28.48
C GLY A 1122 41.58 7.37 28.85
N LEU A 1123 40.93 8.54 28.81
CA LEU A 1123 41.48 9.78 29.37
C LEU A 1123 41.52 9.71 30.90
N ALA A 1124 42.61 10.20 31.51
CA ALA A 1124 42.70 10.22 32.96
C ALA A 1124 41.67 11.22 33.53
N PRO A 1125 40.96 10.88 34.62
CA PRO A 1125 40.06 11.84 35.24
C PRO A 1125 40.82 13.07 35.73
N GLY A 1126 40.29 14.26 35.46
CA GLY A 1126 40.96 15.50 35.83
C GLY A 1126 40.51 16.71 35.01
N ARG A 1127 41.10 17.87 35.31
CA ARG A 1127 40.86 19.12 34.60
C ARG A 1127 41.99 19.37 33.60
N TYR A 1128 41.62 19.62 32.35
CA TYR A 1128 42.52 19.85 31.23
C TYR A 1128 42.37 21.29 30.74
N LEU A 1129 43.50 22.00 30.57
CA LEU A 1129 43.51 23.33 29.97
C LEU A 1129 43.87 23.20 28.49
N VAL A 1130 42.95 23.61 27.62
CA VAL A 1130 43.16 23.66 26.17
C VAL A 1130 43.50 25.11 25.80
N GLU A 1131 44.68 25.28 25.21
CA GLU A 1131 45.21 26.53 24.70
C GLU A 1131 44.87 26.68 23.20
N LEU A 1132 44.55 27.89 22.76
CA LEU A 1132 44.18 28.17 21.37
C LEU A 1132 45.13 29.21 20.74
N VAL A 1133 45.52 28.98 19.48
CA VAL A 1133 46.34 29.90 18.69
C VAL A 1133 45.75 30.07 17.29
N GLY A 1134 45.29 31.28 16.97
CA GLY A 1134 44.82 31.64 15.65
C GLY A 1134 45.98 32.03 14.74
N THR A 1135 46.00 31.53 13.50
CA THR A 1135 47.04 31.84 12.52
C THR A 1135 46.42 32.47 11.28
N THR A 1136 46.91 33.64 10.89
CA THR A 1136 46.51 34.29 9.63
C THR A 1136 47.11 33.57 8.43
N SER A 1137 46.52 33.76 7.25
CA SER A 1137 47.08 33.29 5.96
C SER A 1137 48.48 33.84 5.62
N ALA A 1138 48.91 34.91 6.31
CA ALA A 1138 50.27 35.45 6.24
C ALA A 1138 51.26 34.77 7.22
N GLY A 1139 50.81 33.79 8.01
CA GLY A 1139 51.61 33.09 9.03
C GLY A 1139 51.81 33.86 10.33
N VAL A 1140 51.05 34.93 10.58
CA VAL A 1140 51.08 35.67 11.86
C VAL A 1140 50.18 34.97 12.87
N HIS A 1141 50.73 34.65 14.04
CA HIS A 1141 50.03 33.96 15.12
C HIS A 1141 49.43 34.95 16.14
N SER A 1142 48.30 34.57 16.75
CA SER A 1142 47.72 35.26 17.90
C SER A 1142 48.57 35.04 19.14
N GLN A 1143 48.26 35.78 20.20
CA GLN A 1143 48.65 35.37 21.54
C GLN A 1143 47.94 34.05 21.91
N VAL A 1144 48.54 33.28 22.81
CA VAL A 1144 47.95 32.04 23.32
C VAL A 1144 46.75 32.40 24.19
N PHE A 1145 45.56 31.98 23.77
CA PHE A 1145 44.33 32.06 24.55
C PHE A 1145 44.24 30.82 25.44
N PRO A 1146 43.72 30.89 26.69
CA PRO A 1146 42.95 31.97 27.32
C PRO A 1146 43.78 32.81 28.31
N TYR A 1147 44.99 33.22 27.93
CA TYR A 1147 45.81 34.08 28.80
C TYR A 1147 45.59 35.56 28.50
N VAL A 1148 45.55 36.37 29.56
CA VAL A 1148 45.60 37.83 29.47
C VAL A 1148 47.06 38.23 29.38
N THR A 1149 47.45 38.90 28.30
CA THR A 1149 48.84 39.36 28.14
C THR A 1149 49.00 40.79 28.65
N VAL A 1150 49.91 40.97 29.60
CA VAL A 1150 50.36 42.27 30.07
C VAL A 1150 51.66 42.62 29.33
N THR A 1151 51.63 43.71 28.59
CA THR A 1151 52.79 44.19 27.82
C THR A 1151 53.76 45.00 28.70
N PRO A 1152 55.06 45.09 28.39
CA PRO A 1152 56.01 45.93 29.13
C PRO A 1152 55.63 47.42 29.16
#